data_AF-A0A9X5I4I8-F1
#
_entry.id   AF-A0A9X5I4I8-F1
#
_cell.length_a   1.000
_cell.length_b   1.000
_cell.length_c   1.000
_cell.angle_alpha   90.00
_cell.angle_beta   90.00
_cell.angle_gamma   90.00
#
_symmetry.space_group_name_H-M   'P 1'
#
loop_
_entity.id
_entity.type
_entity.pdbx_description
1 polymer ?
#
loop_
_entity_poly.entity_id
_entity_poly.type
_entity_poly.pdbx_seq_one_letter_code
_entity_poly.pdbx_strand_id
1 'polypeptide(L)'
;MQTIFKLVKQIQPGEIVIDNAQNNEYLAVTSIPALNWYFVVVLPKSILFQQAWSNAKFIPILGLSSLLIEIALIFVTLRQQIAKPLRRLLTATELIAAGNLDIQLDADRQDELGYLATSFNKMANAIAHRDAQLADQNTKLEQEVAARTVALQTALEQAEASSMQLVESKTALEVLQLETQMARTTAEAANQAKSAFLANMSHEIRTPMNGVVGMTGLLLNTSLTPQQQDFVDTIRRSGDALLTIINDILDFSKIESDKLDLEEQPFDLRVCIENSLDVLAPHAAEKNLELAYLLDPQTPDTIVGDVTRLCQILVNLLSNAVKFTEHGEVVVSVTTKEVNSSEYLEGRKKEQLPQTADYLMPRFYEIQFAVKDTGIGIPTDRMDRLFKSFSQVDTSTTRQYGGTGLGLAISQRLTEMMGGRMWVESQVGVGSTFHFTITVAAPNIVQNESFCILPQLHGKRLLIVDDSPTNRKILMLQAQSWGMLPRAAASGAEALEWLQRGDPFDLAVLDMQMPQMDGLSLATTIHQQPSYRKLPLLLLTSMGKPEVASQSPAVKLSACLTKPVKQSQLYNVLLKILSEQSQPSQVAPFLPKSSTLSAQIAQTHPLNILLAEDNTVNQKVALLMLQQMGYRADVANNGLEVLAALQRQPYDVVLMDVQMPEMDGLEAARQICQRWFHPHKPRIVAMTANAMQGDREACLYAGMDDYLTKPVKIEHLAQALSQCHPVEDGSRESGAGSREKRAEGAGGAEGEKPRATSHQSLVTHYTLHPTPHTPHPHQSHHVPPLSSPVIDPKALQALKEMAGEGGAATIAVVVDAYLEDTPKLIQTIQTAIASVNATELQRAAHTLKSSSATLGAMHFSQLSKQLEIIGRNSTIEFPKSREIVSELEAEYIKVKAELKKYLNTTELSNNS
;
A
#
# COMPACT_ATOMS: atom_id res chain seq x y z
N MET A 1 166.06 68.73 51.34
CA MET A 1 167.52 68.76 51.62
C MET A 1 167.86 68.81 53.11
N GLN A 2 167.30 69.73 53.93
CA GLN A 2 167.60 69.78 55.38
C GLN A 2 167.22 68.51 56.17
N THR A 3 166.16 67.80 55.77
CA THR A 3 165.73 66.52 56.38
C THR A 3 166.69 65.37 56.08
N ILE A 4 167.28 65.36 54.88
CA ILE A 4 168.27 64.37 54.44
C ILE A 4 169.58 64.54 55.24
N PHE A 5 169.99 65.79 55.49
CA PHE A 5 171.23 66.09 56.24
C PHE A 5 171.16 65.64 57.72
N LYS A 6 169.97 65.66 58.34
CA LYS A 6 169.75 65.13 59.70
C LYS A 6 169.84 63.61 59.74
N LEU A 7 169.29 62.92 58.74
CA LEU A 7 169.34 61.45 58.65
C LEU A 7 170.77 60.94 58.42
N VAL A 8 171.56 61.61 57.57
CA VAL A 8 172.94 61.19 57.22
C VAL A 8 173.90 61.26 58.42
N LYS A 9 173.67 62.14 59.41
CA LYS A 9 174.51 62.28 60.61
C LYS A 9 174.38 61.13 61.61
N GLN A 10 173.35 60.29 61.51
CA GLN A 10 173.09 59.20 62.46
C GLN A 10 173.64 57.85 61.99
N ILE A 11 174.27 57.79 60.82
CA ILE A 11 174.60 56.53 60.14
C ILE A 11 176.08 56.17 60.39
N GLN A 12 176.35 54.95 60.86
CA GLN A 12 177.70 54.42 60.97
C GLN A 12 178.22 53.95 59.59
N PRO A 13 179.54 54.01 59.31
CA PRO A 13 180.08 53.59 58.02
C PRO A 13 179.87 52.08 57.80
N GLY A 14 178.95 51.69 56.89
CA GLY A 14 178.72 50.29 56.51
C GLY A 14 177.27 49.86 56.17
N GLU A 15 176.24 50.65 56.48
CA GLU A 15 174.84 50.33 56.15
C GLU A 15 174.38 50.96 54.81
N ILE A 16 173.67 50.19 53.97
CA ILE A 16 173.47 50.54 52.54
C ILE A 16 172.06 51.07 52.22
N VAL A 17 170.99 50.87 53.01
CA VAL A 17 169.64 51.36 52.60
C VAL A 17 168.76 51.78 53.79
N ILE A 18 168.11 52.95 53.70
CA ILE A 18 167.08 53.44 54.62
C ILE A 18 165.80 53.76 53.84
N ASP A 19 164.65 53.25 54.31
CA ASP A 19 163.33 53.57 53.75
C ASP A 19 162.86 54.95 54.20
N ASN A 20 162.69 55.89 53.25
CA ASN A 20 162.12 57.20 53.52
C ASN A 20 160.62 57.19 53.20
N ALA A 21 159.85 56.64 54.14
CA ALA A 21 158.41 56.46 54.00
C ALA A 21 157.63 57.79 53.78
N GLN A 22 158.13 58.92 54.29
CA GLN A 22 157.46 60.22 54.12
C GLN A 22 157.49 60.73 52.68
N ASN A 23 158.52 60.39 51.90
CA ASN A 23 158.67 60.82 50.51
C ASN A 23 158.49 59.68 49.49
N ASN A 24 158.16 58.48 49.95
CA ASN A 24 157.93 57.30 49.12
C ASN A 24 159.13 56.94 48.23
N GLU A 25 160.33 57.08 48.81
CA GLU A 25 161.62 56.87 48.18
C GLU A 25 162.48 55.96 49.07
N TYR A 26 163.31 55.12 48.46
CA TYR A 26 164.39 54.44 49.18
C TYR A 26 165.69 55.24 49.02
N LEU A 27 166.41 55.44 50.12
CA LEU A 27 167.69 56.16 50.15
C LEU A 27 168.84 55.18 50.37
N ALA A 28 169.89 55.27 49.57
CA ALA A 28 171.14 54.55 49.76
C ALA A 28 172.29 55.54 49.97
N VAL A 29 173.13 55.33 50.99
CA VAL A 29 174.20 56.28 51.38
C VAL A 29 175.55 55.56 51.48
N THR A 30 176.61 56.13 50.91
CA THR A 30 177.99 55.62 51.05
C THR A 30 178.99 56.77 51.25
N SER A 31 180.06 56.58 52.05
CA SER A 31 181.06 57.62 52.36
C SER A 31 182.32 57.49 51.50
N ILE A 32 182.94 58.63 51.13
CA ILE A 32 184.23 58.69 50.42
C ILE A 32 185.27 59.32 51.37
N PRO A 33 186.04 58.50 52.12
CA PRO A 33 186.89 59.00 53.22
C PRO A 33 188.01 59.95 52.76
N ALA A 34 188.53 59.76 51.54
CA ALA A 34 189.64 60.55 51.00
C ALA A 34 189.31 62.04 50.76
N LEU A 35 188.02 62.38 50.63
CA LEU A 35 187.54 63.74 50.35
C LEU A 35 186.60 64.28 51.42
N ASN A 36 186.32 63.49 52.46
CA ASN A 36 185.36 63.82 53.52
C ASN A 36 183.93 64.10 52.99
N TRP A 37 183.50 63.39 51.93
CA TRP A 37 182.20 63.55 51.24
C TRP A 37 181.30 62.30 51.41
N TYR A 38 179.97 62.48 51.32
CA TYR A 38 178.96 61.40 51.33
C TYR A 38 178.16 61.38 50.02
N PHE A 39 177.94 60.20 49.44
CA PHE A 39 177.17 59.98 48.21
C PHE A 39 175.80 59.37 48.56
N VAL A 40 174.71 59.99 48.10
CA VAL A 40 173.33 59.57 48.40
C VAL A 40 172.57 59.33 47.10
N VAL A 41 172.00 58.14 46.93
CA VAL A 41 171.13 57.77 45.79
C VAL A 41 169.69 57.65 46.27
N VAL A 42 168.75 58.24 45.51
CA VAL A 42 167.32 58.25 45.81
C VAL A 42 166.57 57.48 44.73
N LEU A 43 165.78 56.47 45.09
CA LEU A 43 164.98 55.64 44.17
C LEU A 43 163.47 55.74 44.49
N PRO A 44 162.59 56.10 43.53
CA PRO A 44 161.14 56.18 43.75
C PRO A 44 160.45 54.80 43.76
N LYS A 45 159.52 54.54 44.69
CA LYS A 45 158.81 53.24 44.80
C LYS A 45 157.84 52.92 43.65
N SER A 46 157.50 53.88 42.78
CA SER A 46 156.47 53.74 41.74
C SER A 46 156.77 52.72 40.64
N ILE A 47 158.05 52.36 40.43
CA ILE A 47 158.47 51.47 39.33
C ILE A 47 158.15 49.99 39.61
N LEU A 48 157.98 49.57 40.88
CA LEU A 48 157.78 48.15 41.23
C LEU A 48 156.32 47.65 41.10
N PHE A 49 155.32 48.53 41.11
CA PHE A 49 153.90 48.11 41.19
C PHE A 49 153.16 47.98 39.84
N GLN A 50 153.75 48.42 38.73
CA GLN A 50 153.05 48.44 37.44
C GLN A 50 152.81 47.04 36.82
N GLN A 51 153.62 46.03 37.19
CA GLN A 51 153.56 44.71 36.58
C GLN A 51 152.51 43.77 37.22
N ALA A 52 152.10 44.02 38.47
CA ALA A 52 151.15 43.16 39.20
C ALA A 52 149.68 43.35 38.80
N TRP A 53 149.29 44.51 38.23
CA TRP A 53 147.89 44.84 37.95
C TRP A 53 147.35 44.29 36.60
N SER A 54 148.22 43.75 35.74
CA SER A 54 147.85 43.24 34.40
C SER A 54 147.00 41.96 34.43
N ASN A 55 147.24 41.05 35.39
CA ASN A 55 146.68 39.70 35.34
C ASN A 55 145.33 39.54 36.08
N ALA A 56 144.93 40.48 36.92
CA ALA A 56 143.74 40.34 37.78
C ALA A 56 142.38 40.47 37.05
N LYS A 57 142.34 40.87 35.76
CA LYS A 57 141.10 41.15 35.03
C LYS A 57 140.34 39.92 34.51
N PHE A 58 140.94 38.72 34.47
CA PHE A 58 140.35 37.55 33.80
C PHE A 58 139.49 36.64 34.70
N ILE A 59 139.63 36.71 36.02
CA ILE A 59 138.92 35.82 36.97
C ILE A 59 137.38 35.96 36.93
N PRO A 60 136.78 37.16 36.93
CA PRO A 60 135.31 37.28 36.95
C PRO A 60 134.64 36.78 35.66
N ILE A 61 135.35 36.79 34.52
CA ILE A 61 134.80 36.36 33.22
C ILE A 61 134.57 34.84 33.19
N LEU A 62 135.48 34.05 33.79
CA LEU A 62 135.36 32.59 33.85
C LEU A 62 134.25 32.11 34.80
N GLY A 63 134.00 32.84 35.89
CA GLY A 63 132.90 32.52 36.81
C GLY A 63 131.52 32.69 36.15
N LEU A 64 131.37 33.73 35.32
CA LEU A 64 130.10 34.03 34.65
C LEU A 64 129.76 33.01 33.55
N SER A 65 130.76 32.47 32.85
CA SER A 65 130.53 31.47 31.79
C SER A 65 130.09 30.11 32.32
N SER A 66 130.62 29.66 33.46
CA SER A 66 130.19 28.40 34.11
C SER A 66 128.72 28.44 34.53
N LEU A 67 128.29 29.55 35.14
CA LEU A 67 126.90 29.72 35.58
C LEU A 67 125.92 29.68 34.40
N LEU A 68 126.27 30.27 33.26
CA LEU A 68 125.45 30.23 32.05
C LEU A 68 125.29 28.82 31.49
N ILE A 69 126.32 27.97 31.58
CA ILE A 69 126.27 26.58 31.11
C ILE A 69 125.33 25.75 31.99
N GLU A 70 125.38 25.90 33.31
CA GLU A 70 124.49 25.18 34.24
C GLU A 70 123.02 25.57 34.01
N ILE A 71 122.74 26.87 33.85
CA ILE A 71 121.40 27.36 33.53
C ILE A 71 120.91 26.78 32.20
N ALA A 72 121.77 26.71 31.18
CA ALA A 72 121.44 26.12 29.89
C ALA A 72 121.11 24.62 30.01
N LEU A 73 121.84 23.85 30.82
CA LEU A 73 121.60 22.42 31.02
C LEU A 73 120.27 22.15 31.75
N ILE A 74 119.95 22.95 32.76
CA ILE A 74 118.66 22.90 33.47
C ILE A 74 117.52 23.24 32.52
N PHE A 75 117.70 24.25 31.67
CA PHE A 75 116.69 24.62 30.68
C PHE A 75 116.43 23.49 29.67
N VAL A 76 117.48 22.80 29.20
CA VAL A 76 117.35 21.66 28.28
C VAL A 76 116.62 20.49 28.93
N THR A 77 116.93 20.16 30.18
CA THR A 77 116.29 19.05 30.90
C THR A 77 114.80 19.32 31.19
N LEU A 78 114.45 20.52 31.67
CA LEU A 78 113.05 20.94 31.84
C LEU A 78 112.28 20.89 30.51
N ARG A 79 112.91 21.36 29.42
CA ARG A 79 112.30 21.32 28.08
C ARG A 79 112.05 19.89 27.61
N GLN A 80 112.98 18.96 27.85
CA GLN A 80 112.88 17.58 27.38
C GLN A 80 111.97 16.71 28.25
N GLN A 81 112.05 16.84 29.59
CA GLN A 81 111.33 15.96 30.50
C GLN A 81 109.90 16.41 30.82
N ILE A 82 109.59 17.72 30.74
CA ILE A 82 108.28 18.25 31.13
C ILE A 82 107.60 18.95 29.95
N ALA A 83 108.24 19.97 29.36
CA ALA A 83 107.56 20.82 28.38
C ALA A 83 107.20 20.07 27.08
N LYS A 84 108.07 19.17 26.61
CA LYS A 84 107.84 18.40 25.37
C LYS A 84 106.69 17.38 25.52
N PRO A 85 106.61 16.54 26.59
CA PRO A 85 105.45 15.68 26.83
C PRO A 85 104.14 16.46 27.03
N LEU A 86 104.16 17.57 27.79
CA LEU A 86 102.98 18.38 28.04
C LEU A 86 102.43 18.98 26.73
N ARG A 87 103.32 19.46 25.85
CA ARG A 87 102.95 19.95 24.53
C ARG A 87 102.36 18.85 23.65
N ARG A 88 102.88 17.61 23.72
CA ARG A 88 102.30 16.47 23.00
C ARG A 88 100.90 16.12 23.51
N LEU A 89 100.67 16.19 24.82
CA LEU A 89 99.35 15.96 25.41
C LEU A 89 98.36 17.06 24.99
N LEU A 90 98.80 18.32 24.97
CA LEU A 90 97.99 19.43 24.47
C LEU A 90 97.63 19.24 22.99
N THR A 91 98.59 18.89 22.14
CA THR A 91 98.31 18.60 20.73
C THR A 91 97.38 17.40 20.56
N ALA A 92 97.51 16.35 21.38
CA ALA A 92 96.59 15.22 21.34
C ALA A 92 95.17 15.63 21.77
N THR A 93 95.01 16.50 22.77
CA THR A 93 93.69 17.04 23.17
C THR A 93 93.04 17.86 22.06
N GLU A 94 93.82 18.70 21.34
CA GLU A 94 93.34 19.47 20.20
C GLU A 94 92.89 18.56 19.05
N LEU A 95 93.62 17.47 18.81
CA LEU A 95 93.28 16.52 17.74
C LEU A 95 92.05 15.67 18.08
N ILE A 96 91.85 15.27 19.35
CA ILE A 96 90.58 14.65 19.79
C ILE A 96 89.42 15.63 19.64
N ALA A 97 89.61 16.90 20.01
CA ALA A 97 88.59 17.93 19.81
C ALA A 97 88.28 18.16 18.31
N ALA A 98 89.25 17.92 17.43
CA ALA A 98 89.08 17.93 15.98
C ALA A 98 88.51 16.60 15.42
N GLY A 99 88.16 15.63 16.27
CA GLY A 99 87.54 14.36 15.88
C GLY A 99 88.51 13.23 15.52
N ASN A 100 89.82 13.41 15.72
CA ASN A 100 90.81 12.35 15.49
C ASN A 100 91.10 11.60 16.80
N LEU A 101 90.52 10.41 16.93
CA LEU A 101 90.55 9.58 18.13
C LEU A 101 91.63 8.47 18.10
N ASP A 102 92.38 8.33 16.99
CA ASP A 102 93.39 7.27 16.80
C ASP A 102 94.74 7.58 17.47
N ILE A 103 94.81 8.65 18.26
CA ILE A 103 96.06 9.14 18.83
C ILE A 103 96.33 8.44 20.16
N GLN A 104 97.41 7.68 20.19
CA GLN A 104 97.93 7.09 21.42
C GLN A 104 99.12 7.89 21.92
N LEU A 105 99.01 8.40 23.14
CA LEU A 105 100.13 8.98 23.86
C LEU A 105 101.01 7.87 24.41
N ASP A 106 102.32 8.06 24.29
CA ASP A 106 103.34 7.16 24.82
C ASP A 106 103.29 7.14 26.35
N ALA A 107 102.97 5.98 26.91
CA ALA A 107 102.69 5.76 28.33
C ALA A 107 103.82 5.03 29.07
N ASP A 108 105.00 4.85 28.44
CA ASP A 108 106.11 4.06 28.99
C ASP A 108 106.83 4.73 30.19
N ARG A 109 106.28 5.85 30.70
CA ARG A 109 106.80 6.60 31.85
C ARG A 109 106.10 6.17 33.14
N GLN A 110 106.87 6.01 34.21
CA GLN A 110 106.36 5.70 35.56
C GLN A 110 106.21 6.96 36.42
N ASP A 111 105.74 8.06 35.83
CA ASP A 111 105.46 9.34 36.50
C ASP A 111 104.01 9.80 36.27
N GLU A 112 103.63 10.94 36.85
CA GLU A 112 102.27 11.49 36.74
C GLU A 112 101.87 11.79 35.30
N LEU A 113 102.85 12.14 34.45
CA LEU A 113 102.63 12.38 33.02
C LEU A 113 102.31 11.06 32.27
N GLY A 114 102.95 9.96 32.64
CA GLY A 114 102.61 8.62 32.15
C GLY A 114 101.20 8.16 32.55
N TYR A 115 100.79 8.43 33.80
CA TYR A 115 99.42 8.16 34.25
C TYR A 115 98.37 8.99 33.50
N LEU A 116 98.68 10.27 33.24
CA LEU A 116 97.82 11.16 32.48
C LEU A 116 97.69 10.71 31.02
N ALA A 117 98.79 10.29 30.38
CA ALA A 117 98.78 9.70 29.04
C ALA A 117 97.91 8.43 28.97
N THR A 118 98.02 7.55 29.98
CA THR A 118 97.19 6.33 30.07
C THR A 118 95.71 6.64 30.22
N SER A 119 95.36 7.60 31.09
CA SER A 119 93.98 8.04 31.32
C SER A 119 93.39 8.71 30.08
N PHE A 120 94.20 9.48 29.37
CA PHE A 120 93.83 10.10 28.10
C PHE A 120 93.54 9.06 27.02
N ASN A 121 94.42 8.06 26.85
CA ASN A 121 94.20 6.96 25.90
C ASN A 121 92.91 6.16 26.21
N LYS A 122 92.60 5.91 27.50
CA LYS A 122 91.35 5.26 27.90
C LYS A 122 90.11 6.08 27.52
N MET A 123 90.15 7.40 27.72
CA MET A 123 89.07 8.30 27.35
C MET A 123 88.86 8.34 25.84
N ALA A 124 89.95 8.47 25.07
CA ALA A 124 89.91 8.47 23.61
C ALA A 124 89.24 7.21 23.06
N ASN A 125 89.65 6.03 23.57
CA ASN A 125 89.07 4.74 23.19
C ASN A 125 87.59 4.63 23.58
N ALA A 126 87.19 5.13 24.75
CA ALA A 126 85.79 5.11 25.18
C ALA A 126 84.90 5.99 24.30
N ILE A 127 85.39 7.16 23.88
CA ILE A 127 84.69 8.06 22.95
C ILE A 127 84.56 7.37 21.59
N ALA A 128 85.65 6.81 21.05
CA ALA A 128 85.63 6.11 19.76
C ALA A 128 84.63 4.94 19.75
N HIS A 129 84.58 4.17 20.85
CA HIS A 129 83.62 3.07 20.97
C HIS A 129 82.17 3.56 21.02
N ARG A 130 81.89 4.64 21.77
CA ARG A 130 80.57 5.24 21.84
C ARG A 130 80.12 5.80 20.50
N ASP A 131 80.99 6.49 19.76
CA ASP A 131 80.67 7.07 18.45
C ASP A 131 80.38 5.98 17.43
N ALA A 132 81.14 4.87 17.46
CA ALA A 132 80.87 3.69 16.63
C ALA A 132 79.51 3.04 16.95
N GLN A 133 79.16 2.92 18.24
CA GLN A 133 77.85 2.40 18.67
C GLN A 133 76.70 3.33 18.24
N LEU A 134 76.86 4.64 18.40
CA LEU A 134 75.86 5.63 17.97
C LEU A 134 75.67 5.61 16.45
N ALA A 135 76.75 5.46 15.68
CA ALA A 135 76.67 5.32 14.23
C ALA A 135 75.88 4.07 13.83
N ASP A 136 76.18 2.90 14.42
CA ASP A 136 75.45 1.65 14.17
C ASP A 136 73.96 1.77 14.55
N GLN A 137 73.64 2.38 15.70
CA GLN A 137 72.26 2.61 16.12
C GLN A 137 71.52 3.57 15.19
N ASN A 138 72.16 4.67 14.77
CA ASN A 138 71.57 5.61 13.82
C ASN A 138 71.31 4.94 12.47
N THR A 139 72.25 4.16 11.95
CA THR A 139 72.04 3.42 10.69
C THR A 139 70.89 2.43 10.79
N LYS A 140 70.77 1.69 11.89
CA LYS A 140 69.64 0.77 12.12
C LYS A 140 68.31 1.50 12.21
N LEU A 141 68.27 2.63 12.93
CA LEU A 141 67.07 3.44 13.05
C LEU A 141 66.65 4.05 11.70
N GLU A 142 67.61 4.55 10.91
CA GLU A 142 67.35 5.07 9.56
C GLU A 142 66.79 3.98 8.64
N GLN A 143 67.34 2.76 8.69
CA GLN A 143 66.82 1.62 7.94
C GLN A 143 65.40 1.23 8.37
N GLU A 144 65.12 1.21 9.68
CA GLU A 144 63.80 0.89 10.21
C GLU A 144 62.76 1.96 9.84
N VAL A 145 63.12 3.25 9.96
CA VAL A 145 62.26 4.36 9.56
C VAL A 145 61.99 4.33 8.05
N ALA A 146 63.00 4.05 7.22
CA ALA A 146 62.81 3.91 5.78
C ALA A 146 61.86 2.75 5.45
N ALA A 147 62.06 1.58 6.07
CA ALA A 147 61.21 0.42 5.87
C ALA A 147 59.75 0.67 6.32
N ARG A 148 59.56 1.31 7.48
CA ARG A 148 58.22 1.68 7.99
C ARG A 148 57.54 2.72 7.11
N THR A 149 58.28 3.71 6.61
CA THR A 149 57.73 4.74 5.71
C THR A 149 57.22 4.11 4.42
N VAL A 150 57.98 3.19 3.82
CA VAL A 150 57.54 2.46 2.62
C VAL A 150 56.30 1.62 2.92
N ALA A 151 56.30 0.84 4.02
CA ALA A 151 55.16 0.01 4.39
C ALA A 151 53.89 0.83 4.66
N LEU A 152 54.02 1.98 5.32
CA LEU A 152 52.90 2.89 5.59
C LEU A 152 52.33 3.46 4.29
N GLN A 153 53.20 3.86 3.35
CA GLN A 153 52.78 4.40 2.07
C GLN A 153 52.05 3.37 1.22
N THR A 154 52.56 2.12 1.16
CA THR A 154 51.85 1.03 0.48
C THR A 154 50.50 0.72 1.14
N ALA A 155 50.42 0.74 2.47
CA ALA A 155 49.17 0.53 3.19
C ALA A 155 48.15 1.66 2.93
N LEU A 156 48.60 2.91 2.84
CA LEU A 156 47.77 4.06 2.50
C LEU A 156 47.22 3.94 1.08
N GLU A 157 48.06 3.62 0.10
CA GLU A 157 47.64 3.42 -1.29
C GLU A 157 46.61 2.27 -1.42
N GLN A 158 46.82 1.17 -0.69
CA GLN A 158 45.85 0.06 -0.65
C GLN A 158 44.53 0.48 0.01
N ALA A 159 44.58 1.23 1.10
CA ALA A 159 43.39 1.74 1.78
C ALA A 159 42.61 2.70 0.87
N GLU A 160 43.29 3.62 0.19
CA GLU A 160 42.67 4.54 -0.77
C GLU A 160 42.02 3.80 -1.94
N ALA A 161 42.70 2.81 -2.52
CA ALA A 161 42.15 1.98 -3.59
C ALA A 161 40.89 1.21 -3.12
N SER A 162 40.92 0.62 -1.93
CA SER A 162 39.78 -0.10 -1.37
C SER A 162 38.60 0.83 -1.06
N SER A 163 38.86 2.04 -0.56
CA SER A 163 37.82 3.04 -0.30
C SER A 163 37.18 3.51 -1.61
N MET A 164 37.97 3.68 -2.67
CA MET A 164 37.45 4.07 -3.98
C MET A 164 36.55 2.97 -4.58
N GLN A 165 36.96 1.71 -4.49
CA GLN A 165 36.12 0.57 -4.91
C GLN A 165 34.82 0.45 -4.10
N LEU A 166 34.87 0.69 -2.78
CA LEU A 166 33.68 0.67 -1.94
C LEU A 166 32.69 1.76 -2.34
N VAL A 167 33.18 2.98 -2.61
CA VAL A 167 32.36 4.09 -3.06
C VAL A 167 31.71 3.76 -4.41
N GLU A 168 32.47 3.24 -5.36
CA GLU A 168 31.95 2.84 -6.68
C GLU A 168 30.86 1.76 -6.55
N SER A 169 31.11 0.69 -5.79
CA SER A 169 30.12 -0.37 -5.56
C SER A 169 28.86 0.16 -4.85
N LYS A 170 29.01 1.08 -3.89
CA LYS A 170 27.87 1.69 -3.20
C LYS A 170 27.04 2.54 -4.14
N THR A 171 27.68 3.35 -4.98
CA THR A 171 26.97 4.18 -5.98
C THR A 171 26.22 3.32 -7.00
N ALA A 172 26.82 2.22 -7.47
CA ALA A 172 26.17 1.29 -8.38
C ALA A 172 24.93 0.63 -7.76
N LEU A 173 25.00 0.25 -6.47
CA LEU A 173 23.87 -0.32 -5.73
C LEU A 173 22.74 0.69 -5.56
N GLU A 174 23.07 1.94 -5.20
CA GLU A 174 22.08 3.02 -5.03
C GLU A 174 21.37 3.34 -6.35
N VAL A 175 22.09 3.39 -7.47
CA VAL A 175 21.50 3.57 -8.80
C VAL A 175 20.55 2.43 -9.15
N LEU A 176 20.96 1.17 -8.96
CA LEU A 176 20.12 0.01 -9.24
C LEU A 176 18.87 -0.02 -8.36
N GLN A 177 18.97 0.34 -7.08
CA GLN A 177 17.83 0.45 -6.18
C GLN A 177 16.84 1.51 -6.66
N LEU A 178 17.35 2.67 -7.10
CA LEU A 178 16.52 3.75 -7.58
C LEU A 178 15.83 3.39 -8.91
N GLU A 179 16.53 2.73 -9.83
CA GLU A 179 15.95 2.18 -11.07
C GLU A 179 14.84 1.16 -10.77
N THR A 180 15.09 0.23 -9.84
CA THR A 180 14.11 -0.79 -9.45
C THR A 180 12.88 -0.16 -8.80
N GLN A 181 13.08 0.84 -7.93
CA GLN A 181 11.99 1.55 -7.28
C GLN A 181 11.19 2.38 -8.28
N MET A 182 11.85 3.07 -9.21
CA MET A 182 11.17 3.80 -10.28
C MET A 182 10.34 2.86 -11.16
N ALA A 183 10.90 1.73 -11.58
CA ALA A 183 10.18 0.70 -12.36
C ALA A 183 8.96 0.15 -11.62
N ARG A 184 9.06 -0.04 -10.29
CA ARG A 184 7.93 -0.44 -9.46
C ARG A 184 6.84 0.62 -9.40
N THR A 185 7.21 1.89 -9.13
CA THR A 185 6.23 2.98 -9.03
C THR A 185 5.51 3.25 -10.35
N THR A 186 6.20 3.12 -11.49
CA THR A 186 5.56 3.27 -12.81
C THR A 186 4.61 2.11 -13.11
N ALA A 187 4.96 0.88 -12.74
CA ALA A 187 4.07 -0.28 -12.85
C ALA A 187 2.82 -0.13 -11.96
N GLU A 188 2.98 0.29 -10.70
CA GLU A 188 1.87 0.54 -9.77
C GLU A 188 0.95 1.67 -10.26
N ALA A 189 1.53 2.78 -10.74
CA ALA A 189 0.76 3.89 -11.31
C ALA A 189 -0.02 3.47 -12.57
N ALA A 190 0.59 2.67 -13.45
CA ALA A 190 -0.09 2.12 -14.62
C ALA A 190 -1.25 1.19 -14.23
N ASN A 191 -1.07 0.34 -13.22
CA ASN A 191 -2.15 -0.51 -12.71
C ASN A 191 -3.28 0.30 -12.08
N GLN A 192 -2.97 1.33 -11.28
CA GLN A 192 -3.99 2.20 -10.70
C GLN A 192 -4.79 2.95 -11.77
N ALA A 193 -4.11 3.47 -12.80
CA ALA A 193 -4.76 4.13 -13.94
C ALA A 193 -5.65 3.15 -14.71
N LYS A 194 -5.19 1.91 -14.95
CA LYS A 194 -5.97 0.84 -15.58
C LYS A 194 -7.23 0.49 -14.77
N SER A 195 -7.12 0.34 -13.45
CA SER A 195 -8.27 0.06 -12.59
C SER A 195 -9.27 1.22 -12.55
N ALA A 196 -8.79 2.46 -12.45
CA ALA A 196 -9.66 3.65 -12.48
C ALA A 196 -10.38 3.81 -13.82
N PHE A 197 -9.68 3.56 -14.94
CA PHE A 197 -10.27 3.56 -16.27
C PHE A 197 -11.38 2.50 -16.39
N LEU A 198 -11.13 1.27 -15.93
CA LEU A 198 -12.12 0.19 -15.98
C LEU A 198 -13.34 0.50 -15.10
N ALA A 199 -13.13 1.04 -13.90
CA ALA A 199 -14.22 1.45 -13.01
C ALA A 199 -15.13 2.49 -13.66
N ASN A 200 -14.56 3.55 -14.24
CA ASN A 200 -15.32 4.60 -14.93
C ASN A 200 -16.04 4.05 -16.16
N MET A 201 -15.34 3.29 -17.01
CA MET A 201 -15.94 2.67 -18.19
C MET A 201 -17.10 1.74 -17.84
N SER A 202 -17.03 1.00 -16.74
CA SER A 202 -18.17 0.18 -16.33
C SER A 202 -19.39 1.00 -15.97
N HIS A 203 -19.27 2.15 -15.31
CA HIS A 203 -20.42 3.01 -15.02
C HIS A 203 -21.01 3.61 -16.29
N GLU A 204 -20.15 4.03 -17.22
CA GLU A 204 -20.54 4.58 -18.53
C GLU A 204 -21.21 3.54 -19.44
N ILE A 205 -20.86 2.26 -19.31
CA ILE A 205 -21.52 1.18 -20.08
C ILE A 205 -22.74 0.62 -19.34
N ARG A 206 -22.71 0.53 -18.01
CA ARG A 206 -23.82 -0.02 -17.20
C ARG A 206 -25.09 0.81 -17.34
N THR A 207 -24.97 2.15 -17.33
CA THR A 207 -26.10 3.06 -17.41
C THR A 207 -26.95 2.90 -18.69
N PRO A 208 -26.37 2.98 -19.91
CA PRO A 208 -27.14 2.74 -21.13
C PRO A 208 -27.65 1.29 -21.22
N MET A 209 -26.88 0.31 -20.74
CA MET A 209 -27.30 -1.10 -20.76
C MET A 209 -28.50 -1.38 -19.84
N ASN A 210 -28.52 -0.79 -18.65
CA ASN A 210 -29.67 -0.85 -17.75
C ASN A 210 -30.91 -0.19 -18.39
N GLY A 211 -30.72 0.88 -19.16
CA GLY A 211 -31.79 1.47 -19.97
C GLY A 211 -32.35 0.50 -21.01
N VAL A 212 -31.48 -0.21 -21.75
CA VAL A 212 -31.90 -1.22 -22.75
C VAL A 212 -32.61 -2.41 -22.09
N VAL A 213 -32.08 -2.96 -21.00
CA VAL A 213 -32.69 -4.07 -20.25
C VAL A 213 -34.02 -3.64 -19.64
N GLY A 214 -34.11 -2.43 -19.09
CA GLY A 214 -35.34 -1.86 -18.56
C GLY A 214 -36.42 -1.69 -19.63
N MET A 215 -36.07 -1.10 -20.78
CA MET A 215 -37.03 -0.89 -21.88
C MET A 215 -37.50 -2.19 -22.52
N THR A 216 -36.62 -3.18 -22.66
CA THR A 216 -37.02 -4.51 -23.14
C THR A 216 -37.92 -5.24 -22.15
N GLY A 217 -37.65 -5.13 -20.84
CA GLY A 217 -38.55 -5.63 -19.80
C GLY A 217 -39.95 -5.01 -19.87
N LEU A 218 -40.03 -3.69 -20.11
CA LEU A 218 -41.31 -2.99 -20.30
C LEU A 218 -42.04 -3.45 -21.57
N LEU A 219 -41.32 -3.67 -22.68
CA LEU A 219 -41.89 -4.15 -23.94
C LEU A 219 -42.49 -5.55 -23.81
N LEU A 220 -41.83 -6.46 -23.07
CA LEU A 220 -42.35 -7.82 -22.83
C LEU A 220 -43.69 -7.84 -22.09
N ASN A 221 -44.02 -6.78 -21.36
CA ASN A 221 -45.30 -6.61 -20.68
C ASN A 221 -46.38 -5.94 -21.57
N THR A 222 -46.11 -5.76 -22.86
CA THR A 222 -47.08 -5.24 -23.85
C THR A 222 -47.55 -6.35 -24.80
N SER A 223 -48.59 -6.08 -25.57
CA SER A 223 -49.05 -7.01 -26.61
C SER A 223 -48.06 -7.06 -27.77
N LEU A 224 -47.16 -8.04 -27.75
CA LEU A 224 -46.20 -8.30 -28.81
C LEU A 224 -46.66 -9.48 -29.68
N THR A 225 -46.31 -9.45 -30.96
CA THR A 225 -46.39 -10.66 -31.80
C THR A 225 -45.31 -11.67 -31.38
N PRO A 226 -45.46 -12.99 -31.65
CA PRO A 226 -44.45 -13.99 -31.27
C PRO A 226 -43.04 -13.66 -31.77
N GLN A 227 -42.94 -13.08 -32.98
CA GLN A 227 -41.66 -12.67 -33.56
C GLN A 227 -41.06 -11.43 -32.87
N GLN A 228 -41.89 -10.46 -32.46
CA GLN A 228 -41.43 -9.30 -31.70
C GLN A 228 -41.01 -9.69 -30.28
N GLN A 229 -41.72 -10.62 -29.65
CA GLN A 229 -41.34 -11.15 -28.35
C GLN A 229 -39.96 -11.82 -28.41
N ASP A 230 -39.71 -12.65 -29.43
CA ASP A 230 -38.40 -13.29 -29.64
C ASP A 230 -37.26 -12.26 -29.85
N PHE A 231 -37.52 -11.18 -30.58
CA PHE A 231 -36.55 -10.07 -30.71
C PHE A 231 -36.27 -9.38 -29.38
N VAL A 232 -37.30 -9.08 -28.60
CA VAL A 232 -37.16 -8.39 -27.31
C VAL A 232 -36.46 -9.31 -26.30
N ASP A 233 -36.79 -10.59 -26.24
CA ASP A 233 -36.11 -11.59 -25.42
C ASP A 233 -34.64 -11.73 -25.81
N THR A 234 -34.32 -11.72 -27.11
CA THR A 234 -32.94 -11.75 -27.60
C THR A 234 -32.15 -10.51 -27.19
N ILE A 235 -32.72 -9.31 -27.33
CA ILE A 235 -32.07 -8.05 -26.90
C ILE A 235 -31.84 -8.07 -25.38
N ARG A 236 -32.83 -8.53 -24.61
CA ARG A 236 -32.72 -8.60 -23.14
C ARG A 236 -31.61 -9.56 -22.71
N ARG A 237 -31.62 -10.80 -23.23
CA ARG A 237 -30.57 -11.80 -22.95
C ARG A 237 -29.17 -11.29 -23.33
N SER A 238 -29.06 -10.58 -24.46
CA SER A 238 -27.79 -9.98 -24.90
C SER A 238 -27.34 -8.87 -23.96
N GLY A 239 -28.27 -8.07 -23.43
CA GLY A 239 -27.97 -7.02 -22.48
C GLY A 239 -27.54 -7.54 -21.10
N ASP A 240 -28.25 -8.53 -20.58
CA ASP A 240 -27.89 -9.22 -19.32
C ASP A 240 -26.52 -9.90 -19.43
N ALA A 241 -26.25 -10.55 -20.57
CA ALA A 241 -24.95 -11.14 -20.84
C ALA A 241 -23.84 -10.08 -20.83
N LEU A 242 -24.03 -8.94 -21.51
CA LEU A 242 -23.03 -7.87 -21.54
C LEU A 242 -22.77 -7.27 -20.15
N LEU A 243 -23.80 -7.06 -19.34
CA LEU A 243 -23.65 -6.60 -17.95
C LEU A 243 -22.85 -7.59 -17.12
N THR A 244 -23.07 -8.89 -17.31
CA THR A 244 -22.28 -9.95 -16.64
C THR A 244 -20.81 -9.86 -17.05
N ILE A 245 -20.51 -9.73 -18.34
CA ILE A 245 -19.13 -9.60 -18.86
C ILE A 245 -18.42 -8.38 -18.25
N ILE A 246 -19.11 -7.24 -18.17
CA ILE A 246 -18.54 -6.01 -17.62
C ILE A 246 -18.25 -6.17 -16.13
N ASN A 247 -19.18 -6.76 -15.38
CA ASN A 247 -18.99 -7.02 -13.95
C ASN A 247 -17.83 -8.01 -13.70
N ASP A 248 -17.70 -9.07 -14.51
CA ASP A 248 -16.57 -10.00 -14.43
C ASP A 248 -15.22 -9.29 -14.65
N ILE A 249 -15.14 -8.40 -15.65
CA ILE A 249 -13.92 -7.62 -15.95
C ILE A 249 -13.59 -6.67 -14.78
N LEU A 250 -14.60 -6.04 -14.20
CA LEU A 250 -14.41 -5.18 -13.03
C LEU A 250 -13.94 -5.95 -11.80
N ASP A 251 -14.61 -7.06 -11.47
CA ASP A 251 -14.25 -7.89 -10.34
C ASP A 251 -12.81 -8.40 -10.52
N PHE A 252 -12.45 -8.85 -11.72
CA PHE A 252 -11.07 -9.24 -12.04
C PHE A 252 -10.06 -8.10 -11.83
N SER A 253 -10.38 -6.88 -12.28
CA SER A 253 -9.53 -5.69 -12.10
C SER A 253 -9.38 -5.26 -10.62
N LYS A 254 -10.45 -5.40 -9.82
CA LYS A 254 -10.43 -5.12 -8.38
C LYS A 254 -9.59 -6.16 -7.63
N ILE A 255 -9.70 -7.43 -8.02
CA ILE A 255 -8.89 -8.53 -7.48
C ILE A 255 -7.41 -8.33 -7.83
N GLU A 256 -7.05 -8.00 -9.09
CA GLU A 256 -5.65 -7.75 -9.50
C GLU A 256 -5.00 -6.56 -8.78
N SER A 257 -5.80 -5.63 -8.26
CA SER A 257 -5.31 -4.42 -7.58
C SER A 257 -5.35 -4.51 -6.06
N ASP A 258 -5.65 -5.68 -5.47
CA ASP A 258 -5.83 -5.90 -4.03
C ASP A 258 -6.86 -4.93 -3.40
N LYS A 259 -7.88 -4.51 -4.16
CA LYS A 259 -8.92 -3.55 -3.73
C LYS A 259 -10.28 -4.20 -3.45
N LEU A 260 -10.35 -5.54 -3.50
CA LEU A 260 -11.58 -6.26 -3.17
C LEU A 260 -11.53 -6.68 -1.70
N ASP A 261 -12.43 -6.13 -0.91
CA ASP A 261 -12.62 -6.53 0.49
C ASP A 261 -13.73 -7.60 0.55
N LEU A 262 -13.51 -8.66 1.34
CA LEU A 262 -14.53 -9.68 1.60
C LEU A 262 -15.42 -9.22 2.74
N GLU A 263 -16.74 -9.40 2.59
CA GLU A 263 -17.69 -9.16 3.67
C GLU A 263 -17.71 -10.36 4.63
N GLU A 264 -17.61 -10.13 5.95
CA GLU A 264 -17.73 -11.20 6.94
C GLU A 264 -19.10 -11.09 7.66
N GLN A 265 -20.06 -11.91 7.24
CA GLN A 265 -21.40 -11.96 7.84
C GLN A 265 -21.81 -13.40 8.18
N PRO A 266 -22.60 -13.63 9.25
CA PRO A 266 -23.17 -14.94 9.52
C PRO A 266 -24.28 -15.24 8.50
N PHE A 267 -24.22 -16.41 7.85
CA PHE A 267 -25.26 -16.89 6.94
C PHE A 267 -25.43 -18.40 7.00
N ASP A 268 -26.60 -18.87 6.56
CA ASP A 268 -26.91 -20.29 6.43
C ASP A 268 -26.29 -20.86 5.14
N LEU A 269 -25.34 -21.78 5.31
CA LEU A 269 -24.61 -22.37 4.19
C LEU A 269 -25.51 -23.20 3.27
N ARG A 270 -26.48 -23.91 3.84
CA ARG A 270 -27.41 -24.75 3.08
C ARG A 270 -28.30 -23.88 2.18
N VAL A 271 -28.82 -22.77 2.71
CA VAL A 271 -29.62 -21.82 1.93
C VAL A 271 -28.79 -21.22 0.79
N CYS A 272 -27.51 -20.92 1.00
CA CYS A 272 -26.61 -20.44 -0.04
C CYS A 272 -26.46 -21.44 -1.20
N ILE A 273 -26.27 -22.73 -0.89
CA ILE A 273 -26.16 -23.80 -1.89
C ILE A 273 -27.48 -23.99 -2.63
N GLU A 274 -28.61 -24.06 -1.92
CA GLU A 274 -29.94 -24.23 -2.52
C GLU A 274 -30.29 -23.06 -3.46
N ASN A 275 -30.01 -21.83 -3.05
CA ASN A 275 -30.20 -20.65 -3.90
C ASN A 275 -29.33 -20.70 -5.16
N SER A 276 -28.08 -21.18 -5.04
CA SER A 276 -27.19 -21.34 -6.19
C SER A 276 -27.72 -22.37 -7.19
N LEU A 277 -28.34 -23.45 -6.71
CA LEU A 277 -28.97 -24.47 -7.55
C LEU A 277 -30.26 -23.98 -8.21
N ASP A 278 -31.09 -23.22 -7.49
CA ASP A 278 -32.35 -22.67 -8.02
C ASP A 278 -32.13 -21.81 -9.28
N VAL A 279 -31.04 -21.03 -9.31
CA VAL A 279 -30.70 -20.18 -10.46
C VAL A 279 -30.46 -21.02 -11.72
N LEU A 280 -29.94 -22.24 -11.58
CA LEU A 280 -29.56 -23.12 -12.68
C LEU A 280 -30.61 -24.19 -13.00
N ALA A 281 -31.59 -24.40 -12.11
CA ALA A 281 -32.62 -25.43 -12.24
C ALA A 281 -33.40 -25.36 -13.58
N PRO A 282 -33.82 -24.19 -14.10
CA PRO A 282 -34.52 -24.13 -15.38
C PRO A 282 -33.66 -24.62 -16.56
N HIS A 283 -32.38 -24.23 -16.59
CA HIS A 283 -31.44 -24.60 -17.66
C HIS A 283 -31.08 -26.10 -17.61
N ALA A 284 -30.97 -26.66 -16.41
CA ALA A 284 -30.79 -28.10 -16.24
C ALA A 284 -32.04 -28.88 -16.66
N ALA A 285 -33.24 -28.39 -16.33
CA ALA A 285 -34.51 -29.01 -16.71
C ALA A 285 -34.71 -29.03 -18.23
N GLU A 286 -34.34 -27.98 -18.96
CA GLU A 286 -34.37 -27.95 -20.44
C GLU A 286 -33.53 -29.08 -21.07
N LYS A 287 -32.42 -29.44 -20.43
CA LYS A 287 -31.53 -30.53 -20.86
C LYS A 287 -31.88 -31.89 -20.23
N ASN A 288 -32.91 -31.96 -19.38
CA ASN A 288 -33.23 -33.12 -18.54
C ASN A 288 -32.03 -33.61 -17.71
N LEU A 289 -31.24 -32.68 -17.16
CA LEU A 289 -30.15 -32.99 -16.23
C LEU A 289 -30.65 -33.07 -14.79
N GLU A 290 -30.14 -34.03 -14.03
CA GLU A 290 -30.40 -34.10 -12.60
C GLU A 290 -29.49 -33.14 -11.83
N LEU A 291 -30.08 -32.28 -10.99
CA LEU A 291 -29.35 -31.43 -10.05
C LEU A 291 -29.56 -31.95 -8.64
N ALA A 292 -28.46 -32.13 -7.90
CA ALA A 292 -28.52 -32.58 -6.53
C ALA A 292 -27.40 -32.00 -5.65
N TYR A 293 -27.59 -32.05 -4.33
CA TYR A 293 -26.53 -31.70 -3.38
C TYR A 293 -26.47 -32.67 -2.20
N LEU A 294 -25.29 -32.77 -1.60
CA LEU A 294 -25.00 -33.54 -0.41
C LEU A 294 -24.19 -32.67 0.56
N LEU A 295 -24.66 -32.57 1.79
CA LEU A 295 -24.00 -31.81 2.86
C LEU A 295 -23.70 -32.75 4.03
N ASP A 296 -22.44 -32.78 4.46
CA ASP A 296 -21.99 -33.61 5.58
C ASP A 296 -22.69 -33.18 6.88
N PRO A 297 -23.29 -34.10 7.68
CA PRO A 297 -23.91 -33.79 8.96
C PRO A 297 -23.03 -33.05 9.98
N GLN A 298 -21.69 -33.12 9.85
CA GLN A 298 -20.77 -32.38 10.72
C GLN A 298 -20.55 -30.93 10.28
N THR A 299 -21.09 -30.52 9.14
CA THR A 299 -20.98 -29.15 8.62
C THR A 299 -21.83 -28.21 9.48
N PRO A 300 -21.29 -27.07 9.94
CA PRO A 300 -22.07 -26.06 10.62
C PRO A 300 -23.15 -25.49 9.69
N ASP A 301 -24.39 -25.39 10.16
CA ASP A 301 -25.46 -24.78 9.37
C ASP A 301 -25.20 -23.27 9.14
N THR A 302 -24.66 -22.58 10.16
CA THR A 302 -24.31 -21.15 10.07
C THR A 302 -22.78 -20.96 10.07
N ILE A 303 -22.28 -20.23 9.08
CA ILE A 303 -20.86 -19.86 8.93
C ILE A 303 -20.72 -18.34 8.77
N VAL A 304 -19.54 -17.80 9.08
CA VAL A 304 -19.21 -16.39 8.88
C VAL A 304 -18.32 -16.25 7.65
N GLY A 305 -18.76 -15.45 6.69
CA GLY A 305 -18.01 -15.13 5.48
C GLY A 305 -18.86 -14.36 4.46
N ASP A 306 -18.38 -14.31 3.22
CA ASP A 306 -19.04 -13.57 2.15
C ASP A 306 -19.97 -14.49 1.33
N VAL A 307 -21.27 -14.43 1.65
CA VAL A 307 -22.30 -15.22 0.97
C VAL A 307 -22.39 -14.91 -0.52
N THR A 308 -22.16 -13.65 -0.91
CA THR A 308 -22.28 -13.19 -2.29
C THR A 308 -21.17 -13.79 -3.14
N ARG A 309 -19.93 -13.76 -2.64
CA ARG A 309 -18.76 -14.32 -3.32
C ARG A 309 -18.77 -15.85 -3.32
N LEU A 310 -19.24 -16.49 -2.26
CA LEU A 310 -19.43 -17.94 -2.25
C LEU A 310 -20.48 -18.38 -3.28
N CYS A 311 -21.62 -17.69 -3.32
CA CYS A 311 -22.66 -17.90 -4.33
C CYS A 311 -22.12 -17.70 -5.75
N GLN A 312 -21.29 -16.66 -5.97
CA GLN A 312 -20.64 -16.40 -7.26
C GLN A 312 -19.75 -17.58 -7.71
N ILE A 313 -18.92 -18.12 -6.81
CA ILE A 313 -18.10 -19.31 -7.10
C ILE A 313 -18.99 -20.49 -7.48
N LEU A 314 -20.02 -20.80 -6.66
CA LEU A 314 -20.91 -21.94 -6.88
C LEU A 314 -21.69 -21.82 -8.19
N VAL A 315 -22.31 -20.66 -8.46
CA VAL A 315 -23.08 -20.40 -9.70
C VAL A 315 -22.18 -20.53 -10.92
N ASN A 316 -20.93 -20.04 -10.87
CA ASN A 316 -20.01 -20.19 -12.00
C ASN A 316 -19.63 -21.65 -12.25
N LEU A 317 -19.29 -22.42 -11.21
CA LEU A 317 -18.97 -23.85 -11.35
C LEU A 317 -20.19 -24.66 -11.82
N LEU A 318 -21.37 -24.43 -11.24
CA LEU A 318 -22.61 -25.08 -11.62
C LEU A 318 -23.05 -24.75 -13.04
N SER A 319 -22.93 -23.49 -13.45
CA SER A 319 -23.20 -23.06 -14.83
C SER A 319 -22.30 -23.79 -15.82
N ASN A 320 -21.00 -23.92 -15.52
CA ASN A 320 -20.08 -24.70 -16.34
C ASN A 320 -20.47 -26.18 -16.38
N ALA A 321 -20.82 -26.78 -15.24
CA ALA A 321 -21.25 -28.17 -15.17
C ALA A 321 -22.51 -28.45 -16.01
N VAL A 322 -23.55 -27.62 -15.88
CA VAL A 322 -24.80 -27.72 -16.68
C VAL A 322 -24.53 -27.46 -18.17
N LYS A 323 -23.63 -26.54 -18.48
CA LYS A 323 -23.26 -26.19 -19.85
C LYS A 323 -22.57 -27.34 -20.58
N PHE A 324 -21.61 -28.02 -19.94
CA PHE A 324 -20.78 -29.08 -20.55
C PHE A 324 -21.33 -30.50 -20.37
N THR A 325 -22.48 -30.64 -19.73
CA THR A 325 -23.22 -31.91 -19.62
C THR A 325 -24.43 -31.87 -20.55
N GLU A 326 -24.57 -32.89 -21.41
CA GLU A 326 -25.75 -33.04 -22.27
C GLU A 326 -26.80 -33.95 -21.63
N HIS A 327 -26.36 -35.06 -21.01
CA HIS A 327 -27.19 -36.02 -20.30
C HIS A 327 -26.49 -36.47 -19.01
N GLY A 328 -27.26 -36.77 -17.96
CA GLY A 328 -26.76 -37.26 -16.68
C GLY A 328 -27.03 -36.29 -15.53
N GLU A 329 -26.03 -36.09 -14.66
CA GLU A 329 -26.22 -35.41 -13.37
C GLU A 329 -25.12 -34.37 -13.08
N VAL A 330 -25.49 -33.39 -12.26
CA VAL A 330 -24.59 -32.43 -11.62
C VAL A 330 -24.84 -32.45 -10.11
N VAL A 331 -23.80 -32.76 -9.35
CA VAL A 331 -23.89 -32.99 -7.90
C VAL A 331 -22.93 -32.08 -7.15
N VAL A 332 -23.43 -31.33 -6.18
CA VAL A 332 -22.62 -30.55 -5.22
C VAL A 332 -22.41 -31.37 -3.96
N SER A 333 -21.16 -31.64 -3.57
CA SER A 333 -20.84 -32.28 -2.29
C SER A 333 -20.08 -31.31 -1.39
N VAL A 334 -20.48 -31.24 -0.13
CA VAL A 334 -19.86 -30.37 0.89
C VAL A 334 -19.39 -31.23 2.07
N THR A 335 -18.10 -31.18 2.35
CA THR A 335 -17.45 -31.88 3.47
C THR A 335 -16.69 -30.89 4.33
N THR A 336 -16.69 -31.10 5.64
CA THR A 336 -16.14 -30.13 6.58
C THR A 336 -15.09 -30.77 7.49
N LYS A 337 -14.01 -30.05 7.77
CA LYS A 337 -12.97 -30.44 8.72
C LYS A 337 -12.73 -29.31 9.72
N GLU A 338 -12.77 -29.63 11.01
CA GLU A 338 -12.42 -28.67 12.07
C GLU A 338 -10.89 -28.41 12.06
N VAL A 339 -10.50 -27.13 12.11
CA VAL A 339 -9.10 -26.68 12.07
C VAL A 339 -8.73 -26.04 13.40
N ASN A 340 -7.54 -26.36 13.90
CA ASN A 340 -7.04 -25.81 15.15
C ASN A 340 -6.70 -24.31 14.97
N SER A 341 -7.08 -23.50 15.96
CA SER A 341 -6.90 -22.05 15.97
C SER A 341 -5.45 -21.56 15.85
N SER A 342 -4.43 -22.42 16.09
CA SER A 342 -3.03 -22.08 15.87
C SER A 342 -2.60 -22.08 14.40
N GLU A 343 -3.24 -22.90 13.55
CA GLU A 343 -2.91 -23.04 12.13
C GLU A 343 -3.53 -21.91 11.29
N TYR A 344 -4.69 -21.39 11.74
CA TYR A 344 -5.40 -20.26 11.10
C TYR A 344 -4.68 -18.90 11.25
N LEU A 345 -3.93 -18.70 12.36
CA LEU A 345 -3.31 -17.41 12.69
C LEU A 345 -1.95 -17.17 12.00
N GLU A 346 -1.38 -18.15 11.29
CA GLU A 346 -0.13 -17.96 10.54
C GLU A 346 -0.34 -17.25 9.18
N GLY A 347 -1.58 -17.23 8.66
CA GLY A 347 -1.89 -16.71 7.32
C GLY A 347 -2.50 -15.29 7.25
N ARG A 348 -3.10 -14.75 8.33
CA ARG A 348 -3.70 -13.41 8.34
C ARG A 348 -2.94 -12.44 9.27
N LYS A 349 -2.75 -11.20 8.83
CA LYS A 349 -2.16 -10.11 9.64
C LYS A 349 -2.95 -9.97 10.95
N LYS A 350 -2.25 -10.04 12.09
CA LYS A 350 -2.74 -10.04 13.48
C LYS A 350 -3.57 -8.82 13.93
N GLU A 351 -3.94 -7.89 13.05
CA GLU A 351 -4.40 -6.56 13.46
C GLU A 351 -5.92 -6.36 13.55
N GLN A 352 -6.75 -7.34 13.19
CA GLN A 352 -8.21 -7.18 13.26
C GLN A 352 -8.87 -8.40 13.91
N LEU A 353 -8.77 -8.50 15.23
CA LEU A 353 -9.74 -9.24 16.04
C LEU A 353 -10.34 -8.26 17.06
N PRO A 354 -11.67 -8.13 17.15
CA PRO A 354 -12.31 -7.32 18.18
C PRO A 354 -11.91 -7.83 19.57
N GLN A 355 -11.30 -6.98 20.39
CA GLN A 355 -10.91 -7.30 21.78
C GLN A 355 -12.09 -7.28 22.77
N THR A 356 -13.30 -7.62 22.33
CA THR A 356 -14.49 -7.54 23.18
C THR A 356 -15.34 -8.80 23.07
N ALA A 357 -15.06 -9.78 23.93
CA ALA A 357 -16.01 -10.38 24.88
C ALA A 357 -15.51 -11.76 25.29
N ASP A 358 -15.39 -11.96 26.61
CA ASP A 358 -15.34 -13.27 27.24
C ASP A 358 -16.51 -14.15 26.77
N TYR A 359 -16.23 -15.45 26.67
CA TYR A 359 -17.09 -16.58 26.30
C TYR A 359 -17.25 -16.88 24.80
N LEU A 360 -16.60 -18.01 24.45
CA LEU A 360 -16.65 -18.79 23.20
C LEU A 360 -15.72 -18.30 22.09
N MET A 361 -14.50 -18.86 22.06
CA MET A 361 -13.66 -18.75 20.86
C MET A 361 -14.40 -19.38 19.66
N PRO A 362 -14.47 -18.69 18.50
CA PRO A 362 -15.04 -19.27 17.30
C PRO A 362 -14.22 -20.49 16.87
N ARG A 363 -14.92 -21.54 16.45
CA ARG A 363 -14.28 -22.70 15.82
C ARG A 363 -14.05 -22.38 14.35
N PHE A 364 -12.88 -22.76 13.85
CA PHE A 364 -12.54 -22.59 12.45
C PHE A 364 -12.75 -23.91 11.72
N TYR A 365 -13.33 -23.83 10.54
CA TYR A 365 -13.63 -24.99 9.71
C TYR A 365 -13.04 -24.75 8.31
N GLU A 366 -12.36 -25.77 7.80
CA GLU A 366 -12.05 -25.89 6.38
C GLU A 366 -13.21 -26.63 5.73
N ILE A 367 -13.95 -25.95 4.87
CA ILE A 367 -15.09 -26.51 4.15
C ILE A 367 -14.66 -26.75 2.71
N GLN A 368 -14.72 -28.01 2.28
CA GLN A 368 -14.45 -28.43 0.92
C GLN A 368 -15.75 -28.63 0.16
N PHE A 369 -15.84 -27.99 -1.00
CA PHE A 369 -16.91 -28.13 -1.97
C PHE A 369 -16.39 -28.91 -3.18
N ALA A 370 -17.24 -29.78 -3.72
CA ALA A 370 -16.98 -30.52 -4.95
C ALA A 370 -18.21 -30.43 -5.87
N VAL A 371 -18.06 -29.79 -7.02
CA VAL A 371 -19.08 -29.74 -8.08
C VAL A 371 -18.71 -30.77 -9.14
N LYS A 372 -19.44 -31.88 -9.16
CA LYS A 372 -19.23 -33.00 -10.08
C LYS A 372 -20.24 -32.96 -11.21
N ASP A 373 -19.77 -33.15 -12.44
CA ASP A 373 -20.58 -33.31 -13.65
C ASP A 373 -20.25 -34.64 -14.34
N THR A 374 -21.21 -35.16 -15.12
CA THR A 374 -21.03 -36.35 -15.99
C THR A 374 -20.86 -35.97 -17.46
N GLY A 375 -20.31 -34.78 -17.73
CA GLY A 375 -20.18 -34.22 -19.07
C GLY A 375 -18.99 -34.77 -19.87
N ILE A 376 -18.58 -34.00 -20.88
CA ILE A 376 -17.52 -34.40 -21.83
C ILE A 376 -16.13 -34.62 -21.20
N GLY A 377 -15.91 -34.13 -19.98
CA GLY A 377 -14.60 -34.12 -19.34
C GLY A 377 -13.58 -33.19 -20.02
N ILE A 378 -12.41 -33.06 -19.40
CA ILE A 378 -11.35 -32.13 -19.80
C ILE A 378 -10.06 -32.91 -20.06
N PRO A 379 -9.42 -32.74 -21.24
CA PRO A 379 -8.12 -33.34 -21.55
C PRO A 379 -7.00 -32.86 -20.61
N THR A 380 -6.08 -33.76 -20.26
CA THR A 380 -4.97 -33.47 -19.33
C THR A 380 -4.02 -32.38 -19.83
N ASP A 381 -3.81 -32.27 -21.13
CA ASP A 381 -2.98 -31.23 -21.77
C ASP A 381 -3.58 -29.82 -21.68
N ARG A 382 -4.84 -29.70 -21.24
CA ARG A 382 -5.56 -28.42 -21.13
C ARG A 382 -5.84 -27.99 -19.69
N MET A 383 -5.57 -28.84 -18.70
CA MET A 383 -5.82 -28.55 -17.28
C MET A 383 -5.06 -27.30 -16.78
N ASP A 384 -3.79 -27.15 -17.17
CA ASP A 384 -2.91 -26.02 -16.76
C ASP A 384 -3.39 -24.64 -17.25
N ARG A 385 -4.36 -24.61 -18.16
CA ARG A 385 -4.86 -23.39 -18.79
C ARG A 385 -6.22 -22.95 -18.25
N LEU A 386 -6.98 -23.83 -17.60
CA LEU A 386 -8.37 -23.56 -17.19
C LEU A 386 -8.53 -22.35 -16.26
N PHE A 387 -7.56 -22.14 -15.38
CA PHE A 387 -7.60 -21.05 -14.39
C PHE A 387 -6.85 -19.79 -14.87
N LYS A 388 -6.28 -19.79 -16.09
CA LYS A 388 -5.62 -18.61 -16.65
C LYS A 388 -6.65 -17.65 -17.23
N SER A 389 -6.53 -16.37 -16.90
CA SER A 389 -7.42 -15.31 -17.41
C SER A 389 -7.46 -15.31 -18.93
N PHE A 390 -8.66 -15.19 -19.49
CA PHE A 390 -8.92 -15.18 -20.94
C PHE A 390 -8.49 -16.46 -21.67
N SER A 391 -8.18 -17.55 -20.96
CA SER A 391 -7.88 -18.82 -21.57
C SER A 391 -9.17 -19.58 -21.87
N GLN A 392 -9.35 -19.94 -23.14
CA GLN A 392 -10.48 -20.75 -23.59
C GLN A 392 -9.93 -22.04 -24.21
N VAL A 393 -10.57 -23.16 -23.86
CA VAL A 393 -10.11 -24.53 -24.14
C VAL A 393 -10.18 -24.88 -25.64
N ASP A 394 -11.00 -24.19 -26.45
CA ASP A 394 -11.06 -24.33 -27.92
C ASP A 394 -11.68 -23.10 -28.63
N THR A 395 -11.09 -22.68 -29.75
CA THR A 395 -11.64 -21.65 -30.67
C THR A 395 -12.71 -22.18 -31.62
N SER A 396 -12.98 -23.50 -31.62
CA SER A 396 -14.02 -24.16 -32.43
C SER A 396 -15.34 -24.34 -31.67
N THR A 397 -15.30 -24.56 -30.35
CA THR A 397 -16.48 -24.68 -29.47
C THR A 397 -17.09 -23.32 -29.06
N THR A 398 -16.40 -22.21 -29.34
CA THR A 398 -16.90 -20.84 -29.11
C THR A 398 -18.17 -20.52 -29.88
N ARG A 399 -18.45 -21.20 -31.01
CA ARG A 399 -19.70 -21.01 -31.76
C ARG A 399 -20.91 -21.66 -31.12
N GLN A 400 -20.72 -22.64 -30.23
CA GLN A 400 -21.83 -23.41 -29.67
C GLN A 400 -22.07 -23.12 -28.19
N TYR A 401 -21.06 -22.65 -27.45
CA TYR A 401 -21.15 -22.61 -25.98
C TYR A 401 -20.71 -21.31 -25.27
N GLY A 402 -20.04 -20.32 -25.90
CA GLY A 402 -19.84 -18.93 -25.42
C GLY A 402 -19.37 -18.64 -23.96
N GLY A 403 -18.42 -17.71 -23.75
CA GLY A 403 -18.05 -17.24 -22.40
C GLY A 403 -16.88 -16.26 -22.39
N THR A 404 -16.64 -15.55 -21.28
CA THR A 404 -15.54 -14.59 -21.12
C THR A 404 -14.18 -15.25 -20.90
N GLY A 405 -14.16 -16.50 -20.41
CA GLY A 405 -12.93 -17.15 -19.94
C GLY A 405 -12.37 -16.53 -18.65
N LEU A 406 -13.16 -15.70 -17.95
CA LEU A 406 -12.76 -15.07 -16.69
C LEU A 406 -13.33 -15.78 -15.46
N GLY A 407 -14.50 -16.44 -15.58
CA GLY A 407 -15.21 -17.00 -14.43
C GLY A 407 -14.37 -17.93 -13.55
N LEU A 408 -13.64 -18.89 -14.14
CA LEU A 408 -12.78 -19.81 -13.37
C LEU A 408 -11.58 -19.10 -12.71
N ALA A 409 -10.98 -18.12 -13.39
CA ALA A 409 -9.88 -17.33 -12.83
C ALA A 409 -10.36 -16.47 -11.64
N ILE A 410 -11.54 -15.85 -11.77
CA ILE A 410 -12.18 -15.09 -10.68
C ILE A 410 -12.52 -16.03 -9.52
N SER A 411 -13.10 -17.20 -9.81
CA SER A 411 -13.47 -18.17 -8.78
C SER A 411 -12.25 -18.68 -8.01
N GLN A 412 -11.13 -18.95 -8.69
CA GLN A 412 -9.86 -19.31 -8.06
C GLN A 412 -9.38 -18.20 -7.12
N ARG A 413 -9.35 -16.95 -7.59
CA ARG A 413 -8.90 -15.82 -6.76
C ARG A 413 -9.79 -15.55 -5.56
N LEU A 414 -11.11 -15.60 -5.72
CA LEU A 414 -12.05 -15.47 -4.60
C LEU A 414 -11.82 -16.58 -3.56
N THR A 415 -11.56 -17.81 -4.02
CA THR A 415 -11.23 -18.94 -3.14
C THR A 415 -9.94 -18.70 -2.36
N GLU A 416 -8.89 -18.19 -3.02
CA GLU A 416 -7.61 -17.83 -2.38
C GLU A 416 -7.81 -16.73 -1.32
N MET A 417 -8.62 -15.71 -1.62
CA MET A 417 -8.96 -14.65 -0.67
C MET A 417 -9.76 -15.16 0.54
N MET A 418 -10.61 -16.17 0.33
CA MET A 418 -11.32 -16.90 1.38
C MET A 418 -10.43 -17.91 2.15
N GLY A 419 -9.12 -17.88 1.93
CA GLY A 419 -8.15 -18.69 2.67
C GLY A 419 -8.17 -20.17 2.29
N GLY A 420 -8.50 -20.50 1.04
CA GLY A 420 -8.44 -21.87 0.53
C GLY A 420 -7.83 -21.96 -0.87
N ARG A 421 -8.13 -23.05 -1.56
CA ARG A 421 -7.61 -23.38 -2.91
C ARG A 421 -8.66 -24.02 -3.80
N MET A 422 -8.47 -23.91 -5.11
CA MET A 422 -9.34 -24.49 -6.15
C MET A 422 -8.53 -25.40 -7.10
N TRP A 423 -9.08 -26.56 -7.45
CA TRP A 423 -8.49 -27.51 -8.39
C TRP A 423 -9.56 -28.31 -9.14
N VAL A 424 -9.16 -29.12 -10.13
CA VAL A 424 -10.08 -29.93 -10.93
C VAL A 424 -9.52 -31.33 -11.14
N GLU A 425 -10.40 -32.32 -11.11
CA GLU A 425 -10.13 -33.70 -11.48
C GLU A 425 -11.08 -34.05 -12.63
N SER A 426 -10.56 -34.51 -13.78
CA SER A 426 -11.40 -34.73 -14.96
C SER A 426 -10.86 -35.82 -15.86
N GLN A 427 -11.78 -36.56 -16.49
CA GLN A 427 -11.47 -37.59 -17.46
C GLN A 427 -12.40 -37.46 -18.67
N VAL A 428 -11.81 -37.42 -19.87
CA VAL A 428 -12.55 -37.28 -21.13
C VAL A 428 -13.58 -38.40 -21.28
N GLY A 429 -14.83 -38.03 -21.53
CA GLY A 429 -15.98 -38.92 -21.69
C GLY A 429 -16.59 -39.47 -20.39
N VAL A 430 -16.04 -39.11 -19.23
CA VAL A 430 -16.56 -39.53 -17.91
C VAL A 430 -17.17 -38.34 -17.14
N GLY A 431 -16.55 -37.16 -17.27
CA GLY A 431 -16.99 -35.93 -16.61
C GLY A 431 -15.87 -35.22 -15.86
N SER A 432 -16.21 -34.17 -15.11
CA SER A 432 -15.27 -33.40 -14.31
C SER A 432 -15.76 -33.20 -12.88
N THR A 433 -14.83 -33.04 -11.94
CA THR A 433 -15.10 -32.62 -10.57
C THR A 433 -14.24 -31.42 -10.25
N PHE A 434 -14.89 -30.28 -10.05
CA PHE A 434 -14.25 -29.05 -9.60
C PHE A 434 -14.31 -28.99 -8.09
N HIS A 435 -13.14 -28.85 -7.47
CA HIS A 435 -13.01 -28.76 -6.02
C HIS A 435 -12.57 -27.37 -5.61
N PHE A 436 -13.14 -26.87 -4.52
CA PHE A 436 -12.60 -25.70 -3.85
C PHE A 436 -12.76 -25.80 -2.34
N THR A 437 -11.93 -25.07 -1.62
CA THR A 437 -11.93 -25.03 -0.15
C THR A 437 -12.08 -23.58 0.30
N ILE A 438 -12.79 -23.36 1.40
CA ILE A 438 -12.82 -22.08 2.09
C ILE A 438 -12.53 -22.31 3.56
N THR A 439 -11.91 -21.34 4.22
CA THR A 439 -11.71 -21.39 5.66
C THR A 439 -12.59 -20.35 6.32
N VAL A 440 -13.50 -20.80 7.17
CA VAL A 440 -14.53 -19.95 7.77
C VAL A 440 -14.60 -20.15 9.28
N ALA A 441 -14.95 -19.08 9.98
CA ALA A 441 -15.37 -19.18 11.37
C ALA A 441 -16.84 -19.61 11.41
N ALA A 442 -17.21 -20.46 12.37
CA ALA A 442 -18.61 -20.68 12.71
C ALA A 442 -18.85 -20.15 14.13
N PRO A 443 -19.94 -19.40 14.37
CA PRO A 443 -20.30 -19.00 15.72
C PRO A 443 -20.50 -20.26 16.54
N ASN A 444 -19.86 -20.29 17.72
CA ASN A 444 -19.97 -21.39 18.66
C ASN A 444 -21.31 -21.24 19.38
N ILE A 445 -22.40 -21.43 18.65
CA ILE A 445 -23.72 -21.54 19.25
C ILE A 445 -23.67 -22.86 20.00
N VAL A 446 -23.61 -22.79 21.34
CA VAL A 446 -23.98 -23.91 22.20
C VAL A 446 -25.30 -24.40 21.63
N GLN A 447 -25.28 -25.59 21.02
CA GLN A 447 -26.48 -26.26 20.53
C GLN A 447 -27.39 -26.55 21.72
N ASN A 448 -28.06 -25.53 22.23
CA ASN A 448 -29.32 -25.69 22.92
C ASN A 448 -30.31 -25.93 21.80
N GLU A 449 -30.72 -27.19 21.72
CA GLU A 449 -31.65 -27.72 20.75
C GLU A 449 -31.04 -27.85 19.35
N SER A 450 -30.29 -28.94 19.19
CA SER A 450 -30.48 -29.83 18.03
C SER A 450 -31.88 -29.67 17.50
N PHE A 451 -32.07 -29.59 16.16
CA PHE A 451 -33.36 -29.81 15.50
C PHE A 451 -34.27 -30.54 16.46
N CYS A 452 -35.24 -29.84 17.06
CA CYS A 452 -36.19 -30.49 17.95
C CYS A 452 -36.63 -31.70 17.15
N ILE A 453 -36.17 -32.89 17.57
CA ILE A 453 -36.58 -34.15 16.97
C ILE A 453 -38.04 -34.16 17.33
N LEU A 454 -38.86 -33.61 16.45
CA LEU A 454 -40.28 -33.75 16.54
C LEU A 454 -40.47 -35.26 16.55
N PRO A 455 -41.05 -35.87 17.59
CA PRO A 455 -41.16 -37.32 17.75
C PRO A 455 -41.92 -38.03 16.60
N GLN A 456 -42.37 -37.29 15.60
CA GLN A 456 -43.34 -37.66 14.59
C GLN A 456 -42.72 -38.41 13.40
N LEU A 457 -41.48 -38.08 13.00
CA LEU A 457 -40.76 -38.79 11.92
C LEU A 457 -39.92 -39.97 12.44
N HIS A 458 -39.48 -39.92 13.70
CA HIS A 458 -38.60 -40.92 14.27
C HIS A 458 -39.21 -42.33 14.22
N GLY A 459 -38.46 -43.30 13.70
CA GLY A 459 -38.88 -44.69 13.55
C GLY A 459 -39.89 -44.97 12.43
N LYS A 460 -40.35 -43.95 11.69
CA LYS A 460 -41.25 -44.15 10.54
C LYS A 460 -40.51 -44.78 9.36
N ARG A 461 -41.15 -45.74 8.69
CA ARG A 461 -40.57 -46.48 7.56
C ARG A 461 -40.94 -45.80 6.24
N LEU A 462 -39.91 -45.35 5.52
CA LEU A 462 -40.05 -44.61 4.27
C LEU A 462 -39.63 -45.48 3.09
N LEU A 463 -40.52 -45.69 2.13
CA LEU A 463 -40.16 -46.27 0.83
C LEU A 463 -39.69 -45.15 -0.10
N ILE A 464 -38.50 -45.27 -0.67
CA ILE A 464 -37.98 -44.35 -1.69
C ILE A 464 -37.90 -45.13 -3.00
N VAL A 465 -38.46 -44.62 -4.09
CA VAL A 465 -38.38 -45.24 -5.41
C VAL A 465 -37.90 -44.21 -6.41
N ASP A 466 -36.69 -44.41 -6.91
CA ASP A 466 -36.00 -43.48 -7.81
C ASP A 466 -34.97 -44.31 -8.60
N ASP A 467 -34.85 -44.11 -9.92
CA ASP A 467 -33.94 -44.86 -10.77
C ASP A 467 -32.49 -44.37 -10.66
N SER A 468 -32.29 -43.12 -10.21
CA SER A 468 -30.98 -42.52 -9.98
C SER A 468 -30.34 -43.01 -8.66
N PRO A 469 -29.16 -43.66 -8.72
CA PRO A 469 -28.46 -44.11 -7.51
C PRO A 469 -28.06 -42.95 -6.59
N THR A 470 -27.79 -41.78 -7.15
CA THR A 470 -27.42 -40.57 -6.43
C THR A 470 -28.60 -40.04 -5.63
N ASN A 471 -29.77 -39.87 -6.25
CA ASN A 471 -30.99 -39.43 -5.56
C ASN A 471 -31.39 -40.38 -4.45
N ARG A 472 -31.35 -41.71 -4.71
CA ARG A 472 -31.61 -42.72 -3.68
C ARG A 472 -30.69 -42.54 -2.47
N LYS A 473 -29.39 -42.34 -2.70
CA LYS A 473 -28.41 -42.13 -1.62
C LYS A 473 -28.70 -40.85 -0.84
N ILE A 474 -28.99 -39.73 -1.52
CA ILE A 474 -29.27 -38.44 -0.89
C ILE A 474 -30.54 -38.52 -0.03
N LEU A 475 -31.64 -39.04 -0.59
CA LEU A 475 -32.91 -39.18 0.14
C LEU A 475 -32.79 -40.15 1.32
N MET A 476 -32.01 -41.23 1.19
CA MET A 476 -31.71 -42.12 2.31
C MET A 476 -30.96 -41.40 3.44
N LEU A 477 -29.88 -40.67 3.13
CA LEU A 477 -29.09 -39.95 4.13
C LEU A 477 -29.91 -38.86 4.83
N GLN A 478 -30.74 -38.12 4.08
CA GLN A 478 -31.64 -37.12 4.64
C GLN A 478 -32.68 -37.75 5.57
N ALA A 479 -33.36 -38.81 5.13
CA ALA A 479 -34.35 -39.49 5.96
C ALA A 479 -33.74 -40.13 7.22
N GLN A 480 -32.52 -40.69 7.12
CA GLN A 480 -31.76 -41.18 8.26
C GLN A 480 -31.40 -40.07 9.25
N SER A 481 -31.03 -38.88 8.76
CA SER A 481 -30.73 -37.72 9.62
C SER A 481 -31.94 -37.27 10.46
N TRP A 482 -33.16 -37.54 10.00
CA TRP A 482 -34.40 -37.30 10.73
C TRP A 482 -34.85 -38.47 11.62
N GLY A 483 -34.05 -39.54 11.70
CA GLY A 483 -34.37 -40.74 12.48
C GLY A 483 -35.43 -41.65 11.86
N MET A 484 -35.73 -41.50 10.57
CA MET A 484 -36.61 -42.43 9.83
C MET A 484 -35.86 -43.73 9.48
N LEU A 485 -36.60 -44.75 9.06
CA LEU A 485 -36.09 -46.01 8.53
C LEU A 485 -36.36 -46.08 7.01
N PRO A 486 -35.54 -45.42 6.18
CA PRO A 486 -35.73 -45.45 4.74
C PRO A 486 -35.26 -46.76 4.11
N ARG A 487 -35.94 -47.18 3.04
CA ARG A 487 -35.52 -48.25 2.14
C ARG A 487 -35.73 -47.82 0.70
N ALA A 488 -34.67 -47.86 -0.11
CA ALA A 488 -34.69 -47.33 -1.47
C ALA A 488 -34.69 -48.46 -2.52
N ALA A 489 -35.65 -48.44 -3.44
CA ALA A 489 -35.77 -49.32 -4.60
C ALA A 489 -35.31 -48.61 -5.87
N ALA A 490 -34.62 -49.32 -6.76
CA ALA A 490 -34.10 -48.79 -8.03
C ALA A 490 -35.15 -48.77 -9.16
N SER A 491 -36.32 -49.39 -8.95
CA SER A 491 -37.40 -49.41 -9.93
C SER A 491 -38.76 -49.61 -9.27
N GLY A 492 -39.84 -49.24 -9.97
CA GLY A 492 -41.20 -49.52 -9.53
C GLY A 492 -41.48 -51.02 -9.34
N ALA A 493 -40.89 -51.89 -10.15
CA ALA A 493 -41.07 -53.33 -10.04
C ALA A 493 -40.49 -53.89 -8.72
N GLU A 494 -39.29 -53.45 -8.35
CA GLU A 494 -38.64 -53.83 -7.08
C GLU A 494 -39.45 -53.33 -5.88
N ALA A 495 -39.95 -52.09 -5.94
CA ALA A 495 -40.80 -51.54 -4.90
C ALA A 495 -42.10 -52.35 -4.72
N LEU A 496 -42.74 -52.74 -5.83
CA LEU A 496 -43.93 -53.58 -5.81
C LEU A 496 -43.66 -54.98 -5.26
N GLU A 497 -42.49 -55.56 -5.51
CA GLU A 497 -42.10 -56.86 -4.94
C GLU A 497 -42.06 -56.80 -3.40
N TRP A 498 -41.50 -55.74 -2.82
CA TRP A 498 -41.44 -55.57 -1.37
C TRP A 498 -42.83 -55.37 -0.77
N LEU A 499 -43.68 -54.57 -1.43
CA LEU A 499 -45.07 -54.39 -1.01
C LEU A 499 -45.87 -55.71 -1.10
N GLN A 500 -45.67 -56.52 -2.14
CA GLN A 500 -46.31 -57.83 -2.28
C GLN A 500 -45.86 -58.83 -1.21
N ARG A 501 -44.60 -58.77 -0.76
CA ARG A 501 -44.09 -59.55 0.39
C ARG A 501 -44.71 -59.13 1.72
N GLY A 502 -45.43 -58.01 1.76
CA GLY A 502 -46.07 -57.47 2.96
C GLY A 502 -45.15 -56.59 3.80
N ASP A 503 -44.07 -56.06 3.21
CA ASP A 503 -43.14 -55.19 3.93
C ASP A 503 -43.87 -53.89 4.35
N PRO A 504 -43.83 -53.54 5.63
CA PRO A 504 -44.64 -52.43 6.13
C PRO A 504 -43.95 -51.07 5.91
N PHE A 505 -44.68 -50.11 5.34
CA PHE A 505 -44.23 -48.74 5.10
C PHE A 505 -45.28 -47.74 5.59
N ASP A 506 -44.83 -46.61 6.10
CA ASP A 506 -45.72 -45.55 6.63
C ASP A 506 -45.92 -44.41 5.61
N LEU A 507 -45.02 -44.29 4.62
CA LEU A 507 -45.04 -43.31 3.53
C LEU A 507 -44.16 -43.80 2.37
N ALA A 508 -44.47 -43.41 1.13
CA ALA A 508 -43.55 -43.55 -0.01
C ALA A 508 -43.23 -42.22 -0.72
N VAL A 509 -41.98 -42.07 -1.17
CA VAL A 509 -41.50 -41.02 -2.08
C VAL A 509 -41.19 -41.67 -3.42
N LEU A 510 -41.84 -41.20 -4.49
CA LEU A 510 -41.77 -41.77 -5.82
C LEU A 510 -41.21 -40.72 -6.79
N ASP A 511 -40.24 -41.10 -7.60
CA ASP A 511 -39.84 -40.28 -8.74
C ASP A 511 -40.85 -40.40 -9.88
N MET A 512 -41.16 -39.30 -10.55
CA MET A 512 -42.04 -39.28 -11.71
C MET A 512 -41.38 -39.93 -12.92
N GLN A 513 -40.10 -39.63 -13.17
CA GLN A 513 -39.41 -40.02 -14.40
C GLN A 513 -38.58 -41.28 -14.18
N MET A 514 -39.22 -42.45 -14.26
CA MET A 514 -38.53 -43.74 -14.13
C MET A 514 -38.70 -44.59 -15.39
N PRO A 515 -37.68 -45.35 -15.82
CA PRO A 515 -37.78 -46.29 -16.93
C PRO A 515 -38.85 -47.36 -16.68
N GLN A 516 -39.51 -47.80 -17.76
CA GLN A 516 -40.54 -48.86 -17.79
C GLN A 516 -41.86 -48.52 -17.08
N MET A 517 -41.82 -47.95 -15.87
CA MET A 517 -42.99 -47.58 -15.06
C MET A 517 -42.74 -46.24 -14.39
N ASP A 518 -43.50 -45.22 -14.80
CA ASP A 518 -43.44 -43.88 -14.21
C ASP A 518 -44.03 -43.82 -12.79
N GLY A 519 -43.72 -42.75 -12.06
CA GLY A 519 -44.15 -42.58 -10.66
C GLY A 519 -45.66 -42.57 -10.48
N LEU A 520 -46.41 -42.10 -11.48
CA LEU A 520 -47.87 -42.01 -11.46
C LEU A 520 -48.52 -43.39 -11.66
N SER A 521 -47.99 -44.20 -12.58
CA SER A 521 -48.40 -45.58 -12.81
C SER A 521 -48.07 -46.45 -11.60
N LEU A 522 -46.90 -46.23 -10.99
CA LEU A 522 -46.52 -46.91 -9.75
C LEU A 522 -47.47 -46.53 -8.60
N ALA A 523 -47.76 -45.23 -8.41
CA ALA A 523 -48.69 -44.76 -7.38
C ALA A 523 -50.08 -45.40 -7.52
N THR A 524 -50.59 -45.47 -8.75
CA THR A 524 -51.86 -46.13 -9.06
C THR A 524 -51.83 -47.61 -8.68
N THR A 525 -50.75 -48.31 -9.02
CA THR A 525 -50.58 -49.74 -8.73
C THR A 525 -50.49 -50.02 -7.23
N ILE A 526 -49.78 -49.17 -6.47
CA ILE A 526 -49.68 -49.27 -5.01
C ILE A 526 -51.06 -49.13 -4.36
N HIS A 527 -51.86 -48.16 -4.82
CA HIS A 527 -53.21 -47.92 -4.27
C HIS A 527 -54.24 -48.98 -4.65
N GLN A 528 -53.97 -49.80 -5.68
CA GLN A 528 -54.81 -50.98 -6.00
C GLN A 528 -54.60 -52.13 -5.00
N GLN A 529 -53.48 -52.17 -4.26
CA GLN A 529 -53.23 -53.21 -3.27
C GLN A 529 -54.03 -52.94 -1.97
N PRO A 530 -54.79 -53.93 -1.44
CA PRO A 530 -55.63 -53.74 -0.26
C PRO A 530 -54.90 -53.21 0.97
N SER A 531 -53.66 -53.68 1.20
CA SER A 531 -52.83 -53.32 2.36
C SER A 531 -52.24 -51.90 2.28
N TYR A 532 -52.13 -51.31 1.08
CA TYR A 532 -51.45 -50.02 0.85
C TYR A 532 -52.36 -48.96 0.21
N ARG A 533 -53.66 -49.23 0.09
CA ARG A 533 -54.66 -48.28 -0.44
C ARG A 533 -54.70 -46.92 0.27
N LYS A 534 -54.24 -46.87 1.53
CA LYS A 534 -54.16 -45.64 2.35
C LYS A 534 -52.72 -45.15 2.54
N LEU A 535 -51.72 -45.80 1.92
CA LEU A 535 -50.34 -45.37 2.02
C LEU A 535 -50.20 -43.96 1.42
N PRO A 536 -49.74 -42.97 2.20
CA PRO A 536 -49.50 -41.65 1.65
C PRO A 536 -48.35 -41.71 0.64
N LEU A 537 -48.50 -40.99 -0.47
CA LEU A 537 -47.53 -40.98 -1.57
C LEU A 537 -47.10 -39.54 -1.86
N LEU A 538 -45.80 -39.30 -1.87
CA LEU A 538 -45.16 -38.05 -2.28
C LEU A 538 -44.51 -38.27 -3.66
N LEU A 539 -44.86 -37.44 -4.64
CA LEU A 539 -44.24 -37.48 -5.97
C LEU A 539 -43.13 -36.43 -6.09
N LEU A 540 -41.98 -36.82 -6.65
CA LEU A 540 -40.90 -35.92 -7.07
C LEU A 540 -40.97 -35.75 -8.58
N THR A 541 -40.89 -34.51 -9.07
CA THR A 541 -41.04 -34.20 -10.50
C THR A 541 -40.07 -33.10 -10.93
N SER A 542 -39.58 -33.17 -12.17
CA SER A 542 -38.80 -32.09 -12.80
C SER A 542 -39.71 -31.00 -13.41
N MET A 543 -41.01 -31.28 -13.54
CA MET A 543 -42.05 -30.38 -14.09
C MET A 543 -42.93 -29.79 -12.97
N GLY A 544 -43.37 -28.54 -13.11
CA GLY A 544 -44.14 -27.83 -12.07
C GLY A 544 -45.49 -28.46 -11.71
N LYS A 545 -46.03 -28.10 -10.53
CA LYS A 545 -47.33 -28.60 -9.98
C LYS A 545 -48.55 -28.57 -10.94
N PRO A 546 -48.72 -27.60 -11.87
CA PRO A 546 -49.92 -27.54 -12.71
C PRO A 546 -50.07 -28.71 -13.71
N GLU A 547 -48.98 -29.28 -14.21
CA GLU A 547 -49.02 -30.33 -15.24
C GLU A 547 -49.30 -31.73 -14.67
N VAL A 548 -48.88 -31.99 -13.43
CA VAL A 548 -49.16 -33.28 -12.76
C VAL A 548 -50.65 -33.43 -12.45
N ALA A 549 -51.34 -32.32 -12.12
CA ALA A 549 -52.77 -32.32 -11.82
C ALA A 549 -53.66 -32.59 -13.05
N SER A 550 -53.18 -32.26 -14.25
CA SER A 550 -53.91 -32.47 -15.51
C SER A 550 -53.72 -33.87 -16.11
N GLN A 551 -52.63 -34.57 -15.78
CA GLN A 551 -52.32 -35.89 -16.34
C GLN A 551 -53.08 -37.07 -15.70
N SER A 552 -53.55 -36.97 -14.44
CA SER A 552 -54.48 -37.98 -13.85
C SER A 552 -55.22 -37.46 -12.61
N PRO A 553 -56.50 -37.03 -12.74
CA PRO A 553 -57.32 -36.60 -11.60
C PRO A 553 -57.77 -37.76 -10.67
N ALA A 554 -57.44 -39.02 -11.00
CA ALA A 554 -57.90 -40.21 -10.28
C ALA A 554 -56.95 -40.73 -9.18
N VAL A 555 -55.70 -40.27 -9.13
CA VAL A 555 -54.69 -40.76 -8.17
C VAL A 555 -54.61 -39.80 -6.97
N LYS A 556 -54.82 -40.33 -5.76
CA LYS A 556 -54.83 -39.54 -4.53
C LYS A 556 -53.41 -39.34 -3.99
N LEU A 557 -52.63 -38.48 -4.64
CA LEU A 557 -51.30 -38.07 -4.16
C LEU A 557 -51.44 -37.18 -2.91
N SER A 558 -50.56 -37.36 -1.93
CA SER A 558 -50.56 -36.56 -0.69
C SER A 558 -49.85 -35.22 -0.88
N ALA A 559 -48.78 -35.19 -1.68
CA ALA A 559 -48.09 -33.97 -2.10
C ALA A 559 -47.21 -34.22 -3.34
N CYS A 560 -46.71 -33.13 -3.91
CA CYS A 560 -45.80 -33.14 -5.06
C CYS A 560 -44.70 -32.08 -4.84
N LEU A 561 -43.43 -32.43 -5.06
CA LEU A 561 -42.26 -31.58 -4.93
C LEU A 561 -41.47 -31.53 -6.24
N THR A 562 -40.92 -30.36 -6.55
CA THR A 562 -40.07 -30.16 -7.73
C THR A 562 -38.62 -30.46 -7.41
N LYS A 563 -37.89 -31.11 -8.33
CA LYS A 563 -36.43 -31.26 -8.28
C LYS A 563 -35.74 -29.91 -8.64
N PRO A 564 -34.60 -29.53 -8.04
CA PRO A 564 -33.85 -30.24 -7.00
C PRO A 564 -34.59 -30.23 -5.65
N VAL A 565 -34.61 -31.38 -4.96
CA VAL A 565 -35.38 -31.54 -3.72
C VAL A 565 -34.67 -30.81 -2.57
N LYS A 566 -35.29 -29.72 -2.08
CA LYS A 566 -34.80 -28.99 -0.90
C LYS A 566 -35.10 -29.76 0.37
N GLN A 567 -34.13 -29.86 1.27
CA GLN A 567 -34.26 -30.66 2.49
C GLN A 567 -35.37 -30.10 3.40
N SER A 568 -35.47 -28.77 3.52
CA SER A 568 -36.49 -28.08 4.33
C SER A 568 -37.91 -28.31 3.81
N GLN A 569 -38.09 -28.25 2.48
CA GLN A 569 -39.38 -28.48 1.83
C GLN A 569 -39.80 -29.94 1.97
N LEU A 570 -38.88 -30.87 1.75
CA LEU A 570 -39.13 -32.30 1.95
C LEU A 570 -39.55 -32.56 3.39
N TYR A 571 -38.77 -32.11 4.38
CA TYR A 571 -39.08 -32.27 5.80
C TYR A 571 -40.49 -31.78 6.17
N ASN A 572 -40.84 -30.55 5.77
CA ASN A 572 -42.14 -29.95 6.08
C ASN A 572 -43.30 -30.69 5.44
N VAL A 573 -43.13 -31.18 4.20
CA VAL A 573 -44.14 -31.98 3.51
C VAL A 573 -44.32 -33.34 4.19
N LEU A 574 -43.22 -34.01 4.56
CA LEU A 574 -43.27 -35.28 5.29
C LEU A 574 -44.00 -35.11 6.64
N LEU A 575 -43.67 -34.05 7.40
CA LEU A 575 -44.35 -33.73 8.64
C LEU A 575 -45.83 -33.49 8.44
N LYS A 576 -46.22 -32.70 7.43
CA LYS A 576 -47.63 -32.41 7.14
C LYS A 576 -48.41 -33.69 6.83
N ILE A 577 -47.87 -34.55 5.96
CA ILE A 577 -48.51 -35.81 5.55
C ILE A 577 -48.72 -36.74 6.76
N LEU A 578 -47.74 -36.81 7.66
CA LEU A 578 -47.79 -37.68 8.84
C LEU A 578 -48.60 -37.06 10.00
N SER A 579 -48.69 -35.73 10.08
CA SER A 579 -49.46 -35.00 11.10
C SER A 579 -50.96 -34.93 10.79
N GLU A 580 -51.36 -34.84 9.52
CA GLU A 580 -52.77 -34.86 9.09
C GLU A 580 -53.48 -36.20 9.39
N GLN A 581 -52.74 -37.26 9.75
CA GLN A 581 -53.31 -38.52 10.25
C GLN A 581 -53.62 -38.49 11.77
N SER A 582 -53.24 -37.42 12.48
CA SER A 582 -53.41 -37.24 13.93
C SER A 582 -54.31 -36.03 14.24
N GLN A 583 -55.63 -36.26 14.20
CA GLN A 583 -56.75 -35.33 14.47
C GLN A 583 -57.11 -34.27 13.39
N PRO A 584 -58.41 -34.09 13.08
CA PRO A 584 -58.90 -32.98 12.27
C PRO A 584 -59.11 -31.75 13.18
N SER A 585 -58.15 -30.83 13.23
CA SER A 585 -58.38 -29.48 13.77
C SER A 585 -58.24 -28.47 12.64
N GLN A 586 -59.31 -27.69 12.46
CA GLN A 586 -59.41 -26.57 11.54
C GLN A 586 -58.34 -25.54 11.86
N VAL A 587 -57.30 -25.46 11.03
CA VAL A 587 -56.48 -24.26 10.91
C VAL A 587 -56.47 -23.92 9.43
N ALA A 588 -56.95 -22.71 9.12
CA ALA A 588 -57.13 -22.20 7.77
C ALA A 588 -55.81 -22.32 6.96
N PRO A 589 -55.90 -22.61 5.64
CA PRO A 589 -54.71 -22.76 4.81
C PRO A 589 -54.00 -21.42 4.67
N PHE A 590 -52.82 -21.31 5.26
CA PHE A 590 -51.82 -20.31 4.88
C PHE A 590 -51.28 -20.72 3.50
N LEU A 591 -51.96 -20.25 2.45
CA LEU A 591 -51.45 -20.32 1.08
C LEU A 591 -50.21 -19.43 0.96
N PRO A 592 -49.08 -19.92 0.42
CA PRO A 592 -48.06 -19.04 -0.10
C PRO A 592 -48.65 -18.30 -1.31
N LYS A 593 -48.94 -17.01 -1.15
CA LYS A 593 -49.33 -16.12 -2.26
C LYS A 593 -48.09 -15.86 -3.11
N SER A 594 -47.87 -16.68 -4.12
CA SER A 594 -46.95 -16.36 -5.21
C SER A 594 -47.56 -16.83 -6.52
N SER A 595 -48.31 -15.94 -7.18
CA SER A 595 -48.48 -15.88 -8.64
C SER A 595 -49.55 -14.89 -9.15
N THR A 596 -50.03 -13.91 -8.36
CA THR A 596 -50.97 -12.86 -8.86
C THR A 596 -50.79 -11.49 -8.18
N LEU A 597 -49.58 -11.12 -7.77
CA LEU A 597 -49.35 -9.88 -7.01
C LEU A 597 -49.21 -8.60 -7.85
N SER A 598 -49.18 -8.63 -9.19
CA SER A 598 -48.71 -7.46 -9.96
C SER A 598 -49.77 -6.45 -10.42
N ALA A 599 -51.08 -6.76 -10.43
CA ALA A 599 -52.06 -5.88 -11.10
C ALA A 599 -52.94 -5.01 -10.18
N GLN A 600 -52.93 -5.20 -8.85
CA GLN A 600 -53.90 -4.56 -7.93
C GLN A 600 -53.32 -4.14 -6.56
N ILE A 601 -52.00 -3.98 -6.41
CA ILE A 601 -51.41 -3.56 -5.11
C ILE A 601 -51.95 -2.18 -4.69
N ALA A 602 -52.04 -1.22 -5.61
CA ALA A 602 -52.59 0.10 -5.30
C ALA A 602 -54.05 0.09 -4.81
N GLN A 603 -54.84 -0.96 -5.09
CA GLN A 603 -56.20 -1.11 -4.57
C GLN A 603 -56.24 -1.65 -3.14
N THR A 604 -55.21 -2.40 -2.75
CA THR A 604 -55.07 -2.98 -1.40
C THR A 604 -54.28 -2.06 -0.46
N HIS A 605 -53.38 -1.24 -1.01
CA HIS A 605 -52.53 -0.29 -0.28
C HIS A 605 -52.43 1.04 -1.06
N PRO A 606 -53.41 1.96 -0.97
CA PRO A 606 -53.32 3.26 -1.64
C PRO A 606 -52.25 4.14 -0.97
N LEU A 607 -51.23 4.55 -1.73
CA LEU A 607 -50.09 5.34 -1.24
C LEU A 607 -49.85 6.53 -2.18
N ASN A 608 -49.56 7.70 -1.61
CA ASN A 608 -49.03 8.87 -2.30
C ASN A 608 -47.51 8.75 -2.35
N ILE A 609 -46.97 8.57 -3.56
CA ILE A 609 -45.54 8.28 -3.76
C ILE A 609 -44.85 9.50 -4.38
N LEU A 610 -43.70 9.88 -3.82
CA LEU A 610 -42.77 10.82 -4.42
C LEU A 610 -41.53 10.06 -4.92
N LEU A 611 -41.19 10.24 -6.19
CA LEU A 611 -40.01 9.67 -6.83
C LEU A 611 -38.94 10.77 -7.00
N ALA A 612 -37.79 10.61 -6.36
CA ALA A 612 -36.65 11.49 -6.54
C ALA A 612 -35.55 10.78 -7.33
N GLU A 613 -35.33 11.23 -8.57
CA GLU A 613 -34.37 10.67 -9.53
C GLU A 613 -33.98 11.79 -10.49
N ASP A 614 -32.69 11.97 -10.79
CA ASP A 614 -32.20 13.06 -11.66
C ASP A 614 -32.16 12.66 -13.15
N ASN A 615 -32.06 11.35 -13.44
CA ASN A 615 -32.01 10.83 -14.79
C ASN A 615 -33.42 10.59 -15.38
N THR A 616 -33.76 11.34 -16.43
CA THR A 616 -35.07 11.26 -17.11
C THR A 616 -35.45 9.87 -17.65
N VAL A 617 -34.47 9.04 -18.04
CA VAL A 617 -34.71 7.65 -18.48
C VAL A 617 -35.11 6.78 -17.29
N ASN A 618 -34.37 6.88 -16.18
CA ASN A 618 -34.66 6.15 -14.95
C ASN A 618 -36.00 6.58 -14.33
N GLN A 619 -36.30 7.88 -14.34
CA GLN A 619 -37.60 8.41 -13.94
C GLN A 619 -38.73 7.72 -14.72
N LYS A 620 -38.59 7.66 -16.06
CA LYS A 620 -39.61 7.05 -16.93
C LYS A 620 -39.79 5.56 -16.67
N VAL A 621 -38.69 4.83 -16.42
CA VAL A 621 -38.74 3.40 -16.07
C VAL A 621 -39.45 3.19 -14.72
N ALA A 622 -39.04 3.92 -13.68
CA ALA A 622 -39.65 3.82 -12.36
C ALA A 622 -41.13 4.23 -12.35
N LEU A 623 -41.50 5.31 -13.05
CA LEU A 623 -42.89 5.73 -13.21
C LEU A 623 -43.75 4.66 -13.91
N LEU A 624 -43.23 4.03 -14.97
CA LEU A 624 -43.96 2.97 -15.68
C LEU A 624 -44.13 1.71 -14.81
N MET A 625 -43.12 1.35 -14.01
CA MET A 625 -43.23 0.27 -13.03
C MET A 625 -44.31 0.56 -11.97
N LEU A 626 -44.32 1.78 -11.43
CA LEU A 626 -45.35 2.23 -10.48
C LEU A 626 -46.75 2.25 -11.11
N GLN A 627 -46.87 2.71 -12.35
CA GLN A 627 -48.12 2.72 -13.10
C GLN A 627 -48.65 1.30 -13.38
N GLN A 628 -47.77 0.33 -13.68
CA GLN A 628 -48.13 -1.07 -13.83
C GLN A 628 -48.70 -1.68 -12.54
N MET A 629 -48.24 -1.21 -11.37
CA MET A 629 -48.75 -1.60 -10.05
C MET A 629 -50.01 -0.82 -9.63
N GLY A 630 -50.46 0.13 -10.44
CA GLY A 630 -51.65 0.96 -10.22
C GLY A 630 -51.41 2.25 -9.45
N TYR A 631 -50.15 2.61 -9.16
CA TYR A 631 -49.79 3.84 -8.47
C TYR A 631 -49.58 5.02 -9.42
N ARG A 632 -49.76 6.24 -8.89
CA ARG A 632 -49.26 7.48 -9.49
C ARG A 632 -48.21 8.06 -8.55
N ALA A 633 -47.15 8.60 -9.12
CA ALA A 633 -46.09 9.24 -8.35
C ALA A 633 -45.75 10.61 -8.94
N ASP A 634 -45.47 11.56 -8.05
CA ASP A 634 -44.89 12.85 -8.40
C ASP A 634 -43.37 12.71 -8.50
N VAL A 635 -42.72 13.56 -9.31
CA VAL A 635 -41.28 13.49 -9.59
C VAL A 635 -40.56 14.70 -9.04
N ALA A 636 -39.41 14.47 -8.41
CA ALA A 636 -38.43 15.48 -8.03
C ALA A 636 -37.06 15.15 -8.67
N ASN A 637 -36.34 16.15 -9.14
CA ASN A 637 -35.06 15.96 -9.85
C ASN A 637 -33.83 16.06 -8.93
N ASN A 638 -33.99 16.51 -7.68
CA ASN A 638 -32.93 16.64 -6.70
C ASN A 638 -33.49 16.70 -5.26
N GLY A 639 -32.61 16.64 -4.25
CA GLY A 639 -33.01 16.67 -2.84
C GLY A 639 -33.72 17.96 -2.39
N LEU A 640 -33.45 19.11 -3.05
CA LEU A 640 -34.13 20.37 -2.73
C LEU A 640 -35.60 20.35 -3.17
N GLU A 641 -35.87 19.81 -4.37
CA GLU A 641 -37.23 19.62 -4.88
C GLU A 641 -38.02 18.63 -4.01
N VAL A 642 -37.37 17.60 -3.45
CA VAL A 642 -38.00 16.68 -2.49
C VAL A 642 -38.49 17.43 -1.26
N LEU A 643 -37.66 18.27 -0.65
CA LEU A 643 -38.04 19.07 0.51
C LEU A 643 -39.17 20.07 0.18
N ALA A 644 -39.13 20.69 -1.00
CA ALA A 644 -40.18 21.58 -1.47
C ALA A 644 -41.51 20.84 -1.73
N ALA A 645 -41.46 19.62 -2.26
CA ALA A 645 -42.63 18.77 -2.48
C ALA A 645 -43.27 18.35 -1.15
N LEU A 646 -42.47 17.92 -0.17
CA LEU A 646 -42.94 17.54 1.17
C LEU A 646 -43.54 18.71 1.97
N GLN A 647 -43.12 19.95 1.69
CA GLN A 647 -43.74 21.15 2.26
C GLN A 647 -45.10 21.48 1.62
N ARG A 648 -45.32 21.09 0.36
CA ARG A 648 -46.55 21.38 -0.37
C ARG A 648 -47.67 20.41 -0.04
N GLN A 649 -47.35 19.12 0.09
CA GLN A 649 -48.34 18.08 0.39
C GLN A 649 -47.70 16.89 1.10
N PRO A 650 -48.48 16.13 1.89
CA PRO A 650 -48.00 14.92 2.54
C PRO A 650 -47.84 13.78 1.52
N TYR A 651 -46.76 13.02 1.65
CA TYR A 651 -46.53 11.78 0.92
C TYR A 651 -46.39 10.63 1.92
N ASP A 652 -46.74 9.43 1.50
CA ASP A 652 -46.64 8.22 2.32
C ASP A 652 -45.25 7.57 2.15
N VAL A 653 -44.72 7.62 0.93
CA VAL A 653 -43.43 7.02 0.56
C VAL A 653 -42.63 7.97 -0.32
N VAL A 654 -41.34 8.11 -0.02
CA VAL A 654 -40.37 8.75 -0.90
C VAL A 654 -39.39 7.69 -1.41
N LEU A 655 -39.44 7.39 -2.71
CA LEU A 655 -38.41 6.61 -3.39
C LEU A 655 -37.29 7.57 -3.80
N MET A 656 -36.13 7.49 -3.17
CA MET A 656 -35.10 8.53 -3.30
C MET A 656 -33.77 8.00 -3.77
N ASP A 657 -33.30 8.50 -4.92
CA ASP A 657 -31.94 8.26 -5.37
C ASP A 657 -30.92 8.83 -4.38
N VAL A 658 -29.88 8.07 -4.10
CA VAL A 658 -28.80 8.47 -3.18
C VAL A 658 -27.93 9.55 -3.84
N GLN A 659 -27.67 9.42 -5.14
CA GLN A 659 -26.76 10.31 -5.87
C GLN A 659 -27.57 11.23 -6.80
N MET A 660 -27.78 12.48 -6.38
CA MET A 660 -28.46 13.51 -7.17
C MET A 660 -27.69 14.83 -7.08
N PRO A 661 -27.75 15.70 -8.12
CA PRO A 661 -27.09 17.01 -8.12
C PRO A 661 -27.73 17.98 -7.11
N GLU A 662 -27.00 19.05 -6.77
CA GLU A 662 -27.37 20.11 -5.79
C GLU A 662 -27.48 19.64 -4.33
N MET A 663 -28.37 18.69 -4.06
CA MET A 663 -28.54 18.06 -2.75
C MET A 663 -28.72 16.56 -2.95
N ASP A 664 -27.79 15.78 -2.40
CA ASP A 664 -27.82 14.32 -2.45
C ASP A 664 -28.93 13.72 -1.58
N GLY A 665 -29.26 12.45 -1.82
CA GLY A 665 -30.35 11.76 -1.11
C GLY A 665 -30.06 11.57 0.38
N LEU A 666 -28.80 11.42 0.79
CA LEU A 666 -28.42 11.26 2.20
C LEU A 666 -28.68 12.55 2.99
N GLU A 667 -28.26 13.68 2.43
CA GLU A 667 -28.48 15.00 3.01
C GLU A 667 -29.96 15.36 3.02
N ALA A 668 -30.69 15.05 1.95
CA ALA A 668 -32.14 15.20 1.90
C ALA A 668 -32.82 14.37 3.01
N ALA A 669 -32.44 13.09 3.21
CA ALA A 669 -32.99 12.25 4.26
C ALA A 669 -32.71 12.81 5.67
N ARG A 670 -31.50 13.31 5.94
CA ARG A 670 -31.18 13.96 7.22
C ARG A 670 -32.08 15.16 7.47
N GLN A 671 -32.29 16.01 6.46
CA GLN A 671 -33.18 17.17 6.59
C GLN A 671 -34.64 16.78 6.75
N ILE A 672 -35.10 15.72 6.09
CA ILE A 672 -36.46 15.19 6.28
C ILE A 672 -36.63 14.71 7.73
N CYS A 673 -35.68 13.93 8.24
CA CYS A 673 -35.72 13.41 9.62
C CYS A 673 -35.63 14.51 10.69
N GLN A 674 -35.02 15.66 10.39
CA GLN A 674 -34.95 16.79 11.31
C GLN A 674 -36.24 17.65 11.31
N ARG A 675 -36.96 17.69 10.19
CA ARG A 675 -38.10 18.60 9.98
C ARG A 675 -39.47 17.93 10.10
N TRP A 676 -39.58 16.63 9.82
CA TRP A 676 -40.81 15.84 9.92
C TRP A 676 -40.65 14.71 10.93
N PHE A 677 -41.63 14.55 11.82
CA PHE A 677 -41.67 13.53 12.87
C PHE A 677 -42.92 12.64 12.72
N HIS A 678 -42.89 11.41 13.26
CA HIS A 678 -44.07 10.53 13.27
C HIS A 678 -45.28 11.20 13.97
N PRO A 679 -46.51 11.04 13.44
CA PRO A 679 -46.88 10.18 12.32
C PRO A 679 -46.65 10.79 10.92
N HIS A 680 -46.26 12.07 10.82
CA HIS A 680 -46.18 12.83 9.55
C HIS A 680 -44.88 12.67 8.75
N LYS A 681 -43.94 11.83 9.22
CA LYS A 681 -42.70 11.51 8.46
C LYS A 681 -43.04 10.47 7.38
N PRO A 682 -42.79 10.75 6.09
CA PRO A 682 -42.93 9.73 5.05
C PRO A 682 -41.90 8.62 5.23
N ARG A 683 -42.21 7.41 4.77
CA ARG A 683 -41.23 6.33 4.71
C ARG A 683 -40.25 6.59 3.55
N ILE A 684 -38.96 6.61 3.82
CA ILE A 684 -37.91 6.91 2.84
C ILE A 684 -37.26 5.60 2.40
N VAL A 685 -37.40 5.26 1.12
CA VAL A 685 -36.78 4.08 0.50
C VAL A 685 -35.66 4.57 -0.41
N ALA A 686 -34.42 4.26 -0.06
CA ALA A 686 -33.24 4.62 -0.85
C ALA A 686 -33.23 3.86 -2.19
N MET A 687 -32.82 4.49 -3.27
CA MET A 687 -32.48 3.82 -4.53
C MET A 687 -30.97 3.98 -4.76
N THR A 688 -30.20 2.91 -4.65
CA THR A 688 -28.73 2.95 -4.72
C THR A 688 -28.20 2.09 -5.86
N ALA A 689 -27.14 2.55 -6.54
CA ALA A 689 -26.48 1.80 -7.61
C ALA A 689 -25.64 0.61 -7.11
N ASN A 690 -25.48 0.46 -5.81
CA ASN A 690 -24.55 -0.48 -5.20
C ASN A 690 -25.23 -1.24 -4.06
N ALA A 691 -25.08 -2.57 -4.03
CA ALA A 691 -25.65 -3.44 -3.01
C ALA A 691 -24.73 -3.64 -1.80
N MET A 692 -23.58 -2.94 -1.75
CA MET A 692 -22.54 -3.10 -0.73
C MET A 692 -22.99 -2.53 0.63
N GLN A 693 -22.57 -3.18 1.71
CA GLN A 693 -23.02 -2.89 3.08
C GLN A 693 -22.77 -1.43 3.53
N GLY A 694 -21.69 -0.78 3.08
CA GLY A 694 -21.38 0.62 3.42
C GLY A 694 -22.41 1.63 2.90
N ASP A 695 -22.97 1.41 1.71
CA ASP A 695 -23.97 2.31 1.13
C ASP A 695 -25.34 2.13 1.83
N ARG A 696 -25.67 0.89 2.22
CA ARG A 696 -26.86 0.60 3.04
C ARG A 696 -26.75 1.24 4.43
N GLU A 697 -25.62 1.06 5.12
CA GLU A 697 -25.39 1.66 6.43
C GLU A 697 -25.45 3.19 6.36
N ALA A 698 -24.85 3.80 5.33
CA ALA A 698 -24.93 5.24 5.10
C ALA A 698 -26.39 5.73 4.94
N CYS A 699 -27.23 4.99 4.21
CA CYS A 699 -28.65 5.30 4.05
C CYS A 699 -29.42 5.20 5.38
N LEU A 700 -29.18 4.14 6.15
CA LEU A 700 -29.82 3.95 7.47
C LEU A 700 -29.36 5.01 8.48
N TYR A 701 -28.06 5.33 8.53
CA TYR A 701 -27.53 6.40 9.38
C TYR A 701 -28.05 7.80 8.99
N ALA A 702 -28.36 8.01 7.71
CA ALA A 702 -29.02 9.23 7.25
C ALA A 702 -30.51 9.30 7.65
N GLY A 703 -31.07 8.21 8.18
CA GLY A 703 -32.45 8.13 8.67
C GLY A 703 -33.46 7.59 7.65
N MET A 704 -32.99 6.92 6.59
CA MET A 704 -33.86 6.20 5.64
C MET A 704 -34.38 4.89 6.23
N ASP A 705 -35.55 4.45 5.78
CA ASP A 705 -36.29 3.35 6.39
C ASP A 705 -36.16 2.02 5.62
N ASP A 706 -35.75 2.06 4.35
CA ASP A 706 -35.49 0.90 3.51
C ASP A 706 -34.58 1.26 2.30
N TYR A 707 -34.21 0.28 1.48
CA TYR A 707 -33.40 0.48 0.27
C TYR A 707 -33.78 -0.47 -0.88
N LEU A 708 -33.51 -0.02 -2.10
CA LEU A 708 -33.66 -0.74 -3.36
C LEU A 708 -32.38 -0.58 -4.19
N THR A 709 -31.85 -1.70 -4.68
CA THR A 709 -30.69 -1.68 -5.56
C THR A 709 -31.11 -1.41 -7.00
N LYS A 710 -30.42 -0.50 -7.68
CA LYS A 710 -30.57 -0.26 -9.12
C LYS A 710 -29.76 -1.31 -9.91
N PRO A 711 -30.31 -1.93 -10.97
CA PRO A 711 -31.61 -1.65 -11.57
C PRO A 711 -32.78 -2.18 -10.71
N VAL A 712 -33.80 -1.33 -10.54
CA VAL A 712 -34.96 -1.63 -9.70
C VAL A 712 -35.79 -2.72 -10.38
N LYS A 713 -36.01 -3.85 -9.69
CA LYS A 713 -36.89 -4.93 -10.15
C LYS A 713 -38.31 -4.71 -9.64
N ILE A 714 -39.31 -5.04 -10.46
CA ILE A 714 -40.74 -4.86 -10.12
C ILE A 714 -41.10 -5.63 -8.84
N GLU A 715 -40.56 -6.83 -8.65
CA GLU A 715 -40.84 -7.66 -7.48
C GLU A 715 -40.31 -7.04 -6.18
N HIS A 716 -39.09 -6.49 -6.22
CA HIS A 716 -38.46 -5.85 -5.05
C HIS A 716 -39.15 -4.53 -4.72
N LEU A 717 -39.51 -3.74 -5.73
CA LEU A 717 -40.26 -2.51 -5.57
C LEU A 717 -41.67 -2.79 -4.99
N ALA A 718 -42.36 -3.81 -5.49
CA ALA A 718 -43.64 -4.25 -4.96
C ALA A 718 -43.54 -4.69 -3.49
N GLN A 719 -42.48 -5.42 -3.13
CA GLN A 719 -42.23 -5.84 -1.76
C GLN A 719 -41.98 -4.65 -0.82
N ALA A 720 -41.13 -3.70 -1.21
CA ALA A 720 -40.85 -2.49 -0.42
C ALA A 720 -42.12 -1.66 -0.21
N LEU A 721 -42.93 -1.46 -1.25
CA LEU A 721 -44.20 -0.72 -1.15
C LEU A 721 -45.26 -1.43 -0.31
N SER A 722 -45.29 -2.77 -0.30
CA SER A 722 -46.24 -3.53 0.52
C SER A 722 -46.01 -3.40 2.03
N GLN A 723 -44.81 -2.96 2.44
CA GLN A 723 -44.45 -2.70 3.83
C GLN A 723 -44.73 -1.26 4.26
N CYS A 724 -45.20 -0.41 3.35
CA CYS A 724 -45.54 0.98 3.62
C CYS A 724 -47.02 1.12 4.03
N HIS A 725 -47.29 2.08 4.91
CA HIS A 725 -48.64 2.41 5.37
C HIS A 725 -48.93 3.90 5.11
N PRO A 726 -50.21 4.28 4.86
CA PRO A 726 -50.58 5.68 4.72
C PRO A 726 -50.24 6.46 6.00
N VAL A 727 -49.70 7.65 5.84
CA VAL A 727 -49.50 8.61 6.93
C VAL A 727 -50.89 9.05 7.41
N GLU A 728 -51.20 8.85 8.70
CA GLU A 728 -52.50 9.24 9.28
C GLU A 728 -52.72 10.76 9.11
N ASP A 729 -53.56 11.11 8.14
CA ASP A 729 -54.10 12.44 8.00
C ASP A 729 -55.25 12.58 9.02
N GLY A 730 -55.09 13.43 10.02
CA GLY A 730 -56.06 13.70 11.10
C GLY A 730 -57.38 14.33 10.62
N SER A 731 -57.72 14.17 9.34
CA SER A 731 -58.86 14.77 8.66
C SER A 731 -59.80 13.75 7.99
N ARG A 732 -59.61 12.43 8.21
CA ARG A 732 -60.44 11.38 7.59
C ARG A 732 -61.08 10.38 8.57
N GLU A 733 -61.73 10.85 9.63
CA GLU A 733 -62.77 10.05 10.31
C GLU A 733 -63.94 10.91 10.82
N SER A 734 -65.16 10.49 10.45
CA SER A 734 -66.49 10.96 10.89
C SER A 734 -66.90 12.38 10.44
N GLY A 735 -67.99 12.61 9.71
CA GLY A 735 -69.30 11.94 9.75
C GLY A 735 -70.37 13.04 9.80
N ALA A 736 -71.45 12.84 9.05
CA ALA A 736 -72.59 13.74 8.94
C ALA A 736 -73.12 14.25 10.30
N GLY A 737 -73.44 15.54 10.40
CA GLY A 737 -74.17 16.07 11.56
C GLY A 737 -74.13 17.59 11.77
N SER A 738 -75.04 18.30 11.09
CA SER A 738 -75.80 19.46 11.59
C SER A 738 -75.11 20.71 12.21
N ARG A 739 -75.55 21.85 11.66
CA ARG A 739 -75.84 23.18 12.29
C ARG A 739 -74.78 24.29 12.29
N GLU A 740 -75.05 25.23 11.37
CA GLU A 740 -75.30 26.67 11.61
C GLU A 740 -74.25 27.56 12.31
N LYS A 741 -73.81 28.56 11.52
CA LYS A 741 -73.92 30.02 11.71
C LYS A 741 -72.60 30.82 11.82
N ARG A 742 -72.57 31.79 10.88
CA ARG A 742 -72.01 33.17 10.95
C ARG A 742 -70.48 33.28 11.02
N ALA A 743 -69.78 33.94 10.10
CA ALA A 743 -69.91 35.25 9.44
C ALA A 743 -68.82 36.20 9.96
N GLU A 744 -68.15 36.83 8.98
CA GLU A 744 -67.44 38.11 9.05
C GLU A 744 -66.09 38.21 9.79
N GLY A 745 -65.13 38.82 9.08
CA GLY A 745 -64.51 40.02 9.63
C GLY A 745 -62.98 40.05 9.69
N ALA A 746 -62.38 40.51 8.59
CA ALA A 746 -61.26 41.45 8.49
C ALA A 746 -60.41 41.80 9.73
N GLY A 747 -59.09 41.89 9.49
CA GLY A 747 -58.31 43.06 9.94
C GLY A 747 -57.10 42.77 10.83
N GLY A 748 -55.91 42.81 10.20
CA GLY A 748 -54.98 43.93 10.41
C GLY A 748 -54.10 43.99 11.67
N ALA A 749 -52.85 44.39 11.38
CA ALA A 749 -51.89 45.15 12.20
C ALA A 749 -50.91 44.38 13.10
N GLU A 750 -49.67 44.35 12.59
CA GLU A 750 -48.46 44.97 13.19
C GLU A 750 -48.21 44.84 14.70
N GLY A 751 -46.98 44.43 15.03
CA GLY A 751 -46.23 45.10 16.09
C GLY A 751 -45.28 44.21 16.88
N GLU A 752 -44.04 44.68 16.98
CA GLU A 752 -43.09 44.45 18.09
C GLU A 752 -42.23 43.17 18.11
N LYS A 753 -41.05 43.29 17.50
CA LYS A 753 -39.76 43.00 18.18
C LYS A 753 -39.66 43.87 19.45
N PRO A 754 -38.98 43.48 20.54
CA PRO A 754 -37.52 43.26 20.48
C PRO A 754 -36.89 42.31 21.52
N ARG A 755 -35.56 42.21 21.38
CA ARG A 755 -34.50 41.95 22.36
C ARG A 755 -33.79 40.59 22.32
N ALA A 756 -32.62 40.68 21.70
CA ALA A 756 -31.44 39.91 21.98
C ALA A 756 -31.10 39.85 23.48
N THR A 757 -30.63 38.68 23.91
CA THR A 757 -29.63 38.54 24.96
C THR A 757 -28.49 37.68 24.43
N SER A 758 -27.30 38.16 24.75
CA SER A 758 -25.98 37.76 24.32
C SER A 758 -25.34 36.75 25.28
N HIS A 759 -24.32 36.07 24.75
CA HIS A 759 -23.14 35.50 25.41
C HIS A 759 -23.08 33.99 25.69
N GLN A 760 -22.13 33.39 24.96
CA GLN A 760 -20.91 32.72 25.45
C GLN A 760 -20.71 31.27 25.01
N SER A 761 -20.05 31.18 23.85
CA SER A 761 -18.83 30.42 23.58
C SER A 761 -18.27 29.56 24.72
N LEU A 762 -18.12 28.26 24.43
CA LEU A 762 -17.02 27.44 24.93
C LEU A 762 -16.54 26.55 23.78
N VAL A 763 -15.40 26.95 23.24
CA VAL A 763 -14.59 26.26 22.25
C VAL A 763 -13.95 25.05 22.93
N THR A 764 -14.07 23.87 22.34
CA THR A 764 -13.12 22.77 22.60
C THR A 764 -12.58 22.29 21.26
N HIS A 765 -11.29 22.54 21.05
CA HIS A 765 -10.52 22.12 19.88
C HIS A 765 -10.36 20.59 19.84
N TYR A 766 -10.54 19.99 18.67
CA TYR A 766 -9.82 18.79 18.28
C TYR A 766 -8.95 19.10 17.06
N THR A 767 -7.65 19.17 17.33
CA THR A 767 -6.52 19.24 16.42
C THR A 767 -6.30 17.89 15.73
N LEU A 768 -6.26 17.88 14.40
CA LEU A 768 -5.62 16.81 13.61
C LEU A 768 -4.20 17.26 13.27
N HIS A 769 -3.21 16.48 13.70
CA HIS A 769 -1.80 16.70 13.37
C HIS A 769 -1.50 16.36 11.90
N PRO A 770 -0.55 17.06 11.26
CA PRO A 770 -0.10 16.83 9.90
C PRO A 770 1.19 16.00 9.84
N THR A 771 1.34 15.14 8.83
CA THR A 771 2.63 14.54 8.42
C THR A 771 2.57 14.16 6.92
N PRO A 772 3.68 14.00 6.19
CA PRO A 772 4.56 15.07 5.72
C PRO A 772 4.79 14.99 4.18
N HIS A 773 4.91 16.14 3.51
CA HIS A 773 5.26 16.22 2.08
C HIS A 773 6.75 16.50 1.88
N THR A 774 7.44 15.69 1.07
CA THR A 774 8.56 16.05 0.18
C THR A 774 8.70 14.98 -0.93
N PRO A 775 9.40 15.22 -2.05
CA PRO A 775 9.13 16.20 -3.11
C PRO A 775 9.00 15.50 -4.49
N HIS A 776 8.13 15.98 -5.39
CA HIS A 776 8.12 15.50 -6.78
C HIS A 776 9.17 16.25 -7.64
N PRO A 777 9.92 15.53 -8.51
CA PRO A 777 11.00 16.10 -9.32
C PRO A 777 10.49 16.76 -10.60
N HIS A 778 11.22 17.80 -10.99
CA HIS A 778 11.29 18.49 -12.27
C HIS A 778 10.55 17.85 -13.47
N GLN A 779 9.46 18.49 -13.90
CA GLN A 779 9.05 18.45 -15.31
C GLN A 779 9.74 19.60 -16.05
N SER A 780 10.52 19.20 -17.04
CA SER A 780 11.21 20.02 -18.03
C SER A 780 10.31 21.09 -18.63
N HIS A 781 10.81 22.33 -18.63
CA HIS A 781 10.28 23.46 -19.39
C HIS A 781 10.18 23.11 -20.89
N HIS A 782 8.96 22.83 -21.36
CA HIS A 782 8.63 23.00 -22.77
C HIS A 782 7.76 24.25 -22.89
N VAL A 783 8.39 25.36 -23.24
CA VAL A 783 7.71 26.52 -23.82
C VAL A 783 7.41 26.14 -25.28
N PRO A 784 6.14 26.02 -25.71
CA PRO A 784 5.85 25.81 -27.13
C PRO A 784 6.15 27.10 -27.91
N PRO A 785 6.53 27.02 -29.20
CA PRO A 785 6.81 28.19 -30.00
C PRO A 785 5.56 29.06 -30.19
N LEU A 786 5.77 30.38 -30.32
CA LEU A 786 4.80 31.48 -30.52
C LEU A 786 3.98 31.42 -31.84
N SER A 787 3.74 30.23 -32.40
CA SER A 787 2.94 30.05 -33.61
C SER A 787 2.05 28.80 -33.54
N SER A 788 1.40 28.59 -32.39
CA SER A 788 0.34 27.58 -32.26
C SER A 788 -1.02 28.25 -32.54
N PRO A 789 -1.96 27.57 -33.24
CA PRO A 789 -3.29 28.12 -33.43
C PRO A 789 -3.96 28.35 -32.07
N VAL A 790 -4.68 29.47 -31.93
CA VAL A 790 -5.38 29.86 -30.68
C VAL A 790 -6.34 28.77 -30.20
N ILE A 791 -6.86 27.98 -31.14
CA ILE A 791 -7.70 26.81 -30.92
C ILE A 791 -7.14 25.66 -31.74
N ASP A 792 -6.94 24.49 -31.13
CA ASP A 792 -6.56 23.29 -31.86
C ASP A 792 -7.74 22.80 -32.74
N PRO A 793 -7.64 22.88 -34.07
CA PRO A 793 -8.72 22.44 -34.96
C PRO A 793 -9.00 20.94 -34.86
N LYS A 794 -8.06 20.12 -34.38
CA LYS A 794 -8.28 18.69 -34.17
C LYS A 794 -9.23 18.41 -33.00
N ALA A 795 -9.24 19.27 -31.98
CA ALA A 795 -10.13 19.12 -30.84
C ALA A 795 -11.60 19.34 -31.25
N LEU A 796 -11.87 20.39 -32.04
CA LEU A 796 -13.21 20.64 -32.59
C LEU A 796 -13.66 19.56 -33.57
N GLN A 797 -12.74 19.00 -34.36
CA GLN A 797 -13.03 17.89 -35.26
C GLN A 797 -13.36 16.60 -34.50
N ALA A 798 -12.61 16.27 -33.43
CA ALA A 798 -12.90 15.13 -32.58
C ALA A 798 -14.27 15.26 -31.89
N LEU A 799 -14.61 16.47 -31.40
CA LEU A 799 -15.94 16.76 -30.86
C LEU A 799 -17.05 16.57 -31.91
N LYS A 800 -16.77 16.88 -33.18
CA LYS A 800 -17.73 16.73 -34.29
C LYS A 800 -17.99 15.28 -34.61
N GLU A 801 -16.93 14.46 -34.61
CA GLU A 801 -17.00 13.02 -34.85
C GLU A 801 -17.70 12.29 -33.71
N MET A 802 -17.50 12.72 -32.45
CA MET A 802 -18.19 12.18 -31.28
C MET A 802 -19.69 12.47 -31.27
N ALA A 803 -20.13 13.59 -31.86
CA ALA A 803 -21.52 14.04 -31.81
C ALA A 803 -22.43 13.50 -32.93
N GLY A 804 -21.91 12.72 -33.88
CA GLY A 804 -22.70 12.02 -34.91
C GLY A 804 -23.48 12.92 -35.89
N GLU A 805 -24.55 12.39 -36.50
CA GLU A 805 -25.44 13.15 -37.41
C GLU A 805 -26.18 14.26 -36.63
N GLY A 806 -25.76 15.51 -36.83
CA GLY A 806 -26.19 16.68 -36.03
C GLY A 806 -25.05 17.36 -35.24
N GLY A 807 -23.83 16.80 -35.29
CA GLY A 807 -22.69 17.29 -34.51
C GLY A 807 -22.31 18.77 -34.71
N ALA A 808 -22.62 19.36 -35.87
CA ALA A 808 -22.42 20.78 -36.10
C ALA A 808 -23.32 21.67 -35.23
N ALA A 809 -24.59 21.29 -35.02
CA ALA A 809 -25.53 22.03 -34.17
C ALA A 809 -25.19 21.84 -32.69
N THR A 810 -24.78 20.64 -32.30
CA THR A 810 -24.36 20.32 -30.93
C THR A 810 -23.09 21.09 -30.54
N ILE A 811 -22.10 21.18 -31.44
CA ILE A 811 -20.90 22.00 -31.20
C ILE A 811 -21.27 23.48 -31.09
N ALA A 812 -22.22 23.97 -31.91
CA ALA A 812 -22.65 25.36 -31.82
C ALA A 812 -23.20 25.71 -30.43
N VAL A 813 -24.06 24.84 -29.86
CA VAL A 813 -24.59 24.99 -28.50
C VAL A 813 -23.48 24.96 -27.44
N VAL A 814 -22.51 24.05 -27.56
CA VAL A 814 -21.39 23.95 -26.60
C VAL A 814 -20.48 25.18 -26.67
N VAL A 815 -20.20 25.68 -27.88
CA VAL A 815 -19.42 26.90 -28.07
C VAL A 815 -20.16 28.12 -27.54
N ASP A 816 -21.46 28.24 -27.78
CA ASP A 816 -22.28 29.35 -27.27
C ASP A 816 -22.35 29.34 -25.74
N ALA A 817 -22.59 28.18 -25.11
CA ALA A 817 -22.57 28.03 -23.66
C ALA A 817 -21.20 28.42 -23.07
N TYR A 818 -20.11 28.00 -23.72
CA TYR A 818 -18.76 28.37 -23.29
C TYR A 818 -18.49 29.89 -23.40
N LEU A 819 -18.95 30.54 -24.46
CA LEU A 819 -18.82 31.99 -24.63
C LEU A 819 -19.69 32.79 -23.65
N GLU A 820 -20.79 32.21 -23.17
CA GLU A 820 -21.67 32.81 -22.16
C GLU A 820 -21.10 32.67 -20.73
N ASP A 821 -20.53 31.51 -20.39
CA ASP A 821 -20.10 31.20 -19.03
C ASP A 821 -18.67 31.65 -18.71
N THR A 822 -17.78 31.70 -19.71
CA THR A 822 -16.39 32.11 -19.52
C THR A 822 -16.24 33.51 -18.87
N PRO A 823 -16.98 34.56 -19.29
CA PRO A 823 -16.92 35.86 -18.63
C PRO A 823 -17.35 35.83 -17.15
N LYS A 824 -18.39 35.03 -16.82
CA LYS A 824 -18.89 34.86 -15.45
C LYS A 824 -17.81 34.20 -14.56
N LEU A 825 -17.12 33.20 -15.10
CA LEU A 825 -16.03 32.51 -14.41
C LEU A 825 -14.80 33.40 -14.22
N ILE A 826 -14.42 34.22 -15.21
CA ILE A 826 -13.33 35.20 -15.08
C ILE A 826 -13.66 36.22 -13.98
N GLN A 827 -14.90 36.72 -13.94
CA GLN A 827 -15.35 37.62 -12.89
C GLN A 827 -15.35 36.97 -11.50
N THR A 828 -15.70 35.68 -11.42
CA THR A 828 -15.63 34.89 -10.18
C THR A 828 -14.18 34.75 -9.70
N ILE A 829 -13.24 34.48 -10.62
CA ILE A 829 -11.79 34.43 -10.34
C ILE A 829 -11.30 35.78 -9.80
N GLN A 830 -11.70 36.89 -10.41
CA GLN A 830 -11.34 38.24 -9.94
C GLN A 830 -11.88 38.53 -8.55
N THR A 831 -13.14 38.16 -8.29
CA THR A 831 -13.79 38.35 -7.00
C THR A 831 -13.14 37.49 -5.92
N ALA A 832 -12.78 36.25 -6.25
CA ALA A 832 -12.07 35.34 -5.36
C ALA A 832 -10.66 35.83 -5.03
N ILE A 833 -9.93 36.41 -5.99
CA ILE A 833 -8.62 37.04 -5.73
C ILE A 833 -8.78 38.29 -4.84
N ALA A 834 -9.78 39.14 -5.11
CA ALA A 834 -10.03 40.35 -4.34
C ALA A 834 -10.46 40.06 -2.89
N SER A 835 -11.20 38.97 -2.67
CA SER A 835 -11.67 38.51 -1.37
C SER A 835 -10.74 37.51 -0.67
N VAL A 836 -9.62 37.15 -1.31
CA VAL A 836 -8.66 36.14 -0.83
C VAL A 836 -9.32 34.77 -0.56
N ASN A 837 -10.32 34.41 -1.38
CA ASN A 837 -11.03 33.14 -1.30
C ASN A 837 -10.34 32.06 -2.15
N ALA A 838 -9.40 31.33 -1.54
CA ALA A 838 -8.60 30.31 -2.21
C ALA A 838 -9.42 29.15 -2.80
N THR A 839 -10.48 28.73 -2.10
CA THR A 839 -11.36 27.62 -2.53
C THR A 839 -12.18 28.00 -3.76
N GLU A 840 -12.73 29.22 -3.78
CA GLU A 840 -13.52 29.72 -4.91
C GLU A 840 -12.65 29.99 -6.14
N LEU A 841 -11.43 30.53 -5.93
CA LEU A 841 -10.43 30.68 -6.99
C LEU A 841 -10.07 29.34 -7.61
N GLN A 842 -9.78 28.33 -6.79
CA GLN A 842 -9.46 26.98 -7.27
C GLN A 842 -10.62 26.39 -8.08
N ARG A 843 -11.86 26.49 -7.59
CA ARG A 843 -13.04 25.92 -8.25
C ARG A 843 -13.29 26.58 -9.61
N ALA A 844 -13.32 27.92 -9.65
CA ALA A 844 -13.58 28.65 -10.89
C ALA A 844 -12.47 28.43 -11.93
N ALA A 845 -11.20 28.41 -11.50
CA ALA A 845 -10.06 28.15 -12.37
C ALA A 845 -10.01 26.69 -12.88
N HIS A 846 -10.41 25.70 -12.06
CA HIS A 846 -10.51 24.30 -12.45
C HIS A 846 -11.59 24.07 -13.52
N THR A 847 -12.78 24.68 -13.34
CA THR A 847 -13.87 24.60 -14.32
C THR A 847 -13.45 25.22 -15.65
N LEU A 848 -12.83 26.41 -15.60
CA LEU A 848 -12.37 27.11 -16.80
C LEU A 848 -11.28 26.35 -17.54
N LYS A 849 -10.28 25.82 -16.81
CA LYS A 849 -9.23 24.97 -17.39
C LYS A 849 -9.80 23.79 -18.18
N SER A 850 -10.78 23.10 -17.61
CA SER A 850 -11.34 21.88 -18.18
C SER A 850 -12.17 22.17 -19.42
N SER A 851 -13.05 23.17 -19.36
CA SER A 851 -13.88 23.56 -20.51
C SER A 851 -13.04 24.11 -21.68
N SER A 852 -11.97 24.86 -21.39
CA SER A 852 -11.05 25.37 -22.41
C SER A 852 -10.20 24.28 -23.08
N ALA A 853 -9.80 23.25 -22.33
CA ALA A 853 -9.07 22.11 -22.90
C ALA A 853 -9.95 21.30 -23.85
N THR A 854 -11.21 21.08 -23.49
CA THR A 854 -12.19 20.37 -24.33
C THR A 854 -12.40 21.06 -25.68
N LEU A 855 -12.44 22.40 -25.71
CA LEU A 855 -12.58 23.18 -26.94
C LEU A 855 -11.25 23.41 -27.69
N GLY A 856 -10.12 22.89 -27.20
CA GLY A 856 -8.81 23.04 -27.84
C GLY A 856 -8.10 24.38 -27.58
N ALA A 857 -8.60 25.21 -26.66
CA ALA A 857 -7.96 26.47 -26.24
C ALA A 857 -6.85 26.21 -25.21
N MET A 858 -5.77 25.55 -25.63
CA MET A 858 -4.75 24.98 -24.74
C MET A 858 -3.97 26.02 -23.94
N HIS A 859 -3.66 27.17 -24.55
CA HIS A 859 -2.96 28.25 -23.86
C HIS A 859 -3.83 28.89 -22.77
N PHE A 860 -5.11 29.10 -23.06
CA PHE A 860 -6.10 29.61 -22.09
C PHE A 860 -6.38 28.60 -20.95
N SER A 861 -6.36 27.30 -21.25
CA SER A 861 -6.38 26.23 -20.23
C SER A 861 -5.14 26.25 -19.33
N GLN A 862 -3.97 26.56 -19.88
CA GLN A 862 -2.71 26.63 -19.12
C GLN A 862 -2.68 27.83 -18.15
N LEU A 863 -3.16 29.01 -18.57
CA LEU A 863 -3.31 30.17 -17.68
C LEU A 863 -4.30 29.87 -16.54
N SER A 864 -5.41 29.20 -16.86
CA SER A 864 -6.39 28.75 -15.86
C SER A 864 -5.78 27.76 -14.86
N LYS A 865 -4.92 26.84 -15.32
CA LYS A 865 -4.18 25.90 -14.46
C LYS A 865 -3.23 26.62 -13.49
N GLN A 866 -2.61 27.73 -13.90
CA GLN A 866 -1.75 28.49 -12.99
C GLN A 866 -2.55 29.12 -11.84
N LEU A 867 -3.74 29.66 -12.12
CA LEU A 867 -4.64 30.20 -11.10
C LEU A 867 -5.22 29.11 -10.20
N GLU A 868 -5.50 27.92 -10.75
CA GLU A 868 -5.92 26.76 -9.97
C GLU A 868 -4.86 26.34 -8.95
N ILE A 869 -3.58 26.32 -9.35
CA ILE A 869 -2.45 26.00 -8.46
C ILE A 869 -2.29 27.06 -7.37
N ILE A 870 -2.47 28.34 -7.71
CA ILE A 870 -2.45 29.45 -6.74
C ILE A 870 -3.56 29.28 -5.70
N GLY A 871 -4.78 28.93 -6.13
CA GLY A 871 -5.90 28.62 -5.23
C GLY A 871 -5.64 27.40 -4.36
N ARG A 872 -5.14 26.31 -4.95
CA ARG A 872 -4.83 25.05 -4.22
C ARG A 872 -3.77 25.22 -3.14
N ASN A 873 -2.76 26.05 -3.38
CA ASN A 873 -1.68 26.29 -2.41
C ASN A 873 -2.05 27.33 -1.35
N SER A 874 -3.23 27.94 -1.43
CA SER A 874 -3.67 29.04 -0.54
C SER A 874 -2.73 30.25 -0.51
N THR A 875 -1.93 30.45 -1.56
CA THR A 875 -0.94 31.52 -1.67
C THR A 875 -1.38 32.55 -2.72
N ILE A 876 -2.49 33.26 -2.46
CA ILE A 876 -2.96 34.33 -3.36
C ILE A 876 -2.01 35.53 -3.25
N GLU A 877 -0.97 35.53 -4.07
CA GLU A 877 -0.08 36.68 -4.24
C GLU A 877 -0.71 37.67 -5.21
N PHE A 878 -1.15 38.82 -4.70
CA PHE A 878 -1.88 39.83 -5.47
C PHE A 878 -1.20 40.28 -6.78
N PRO A 879 0.12 40.56 -6.83
CA PRO A 879 0.76 41.03 -8.07
C PRO A 879 0.75 39.97 -9.17
N LYS A 880 1.09 38.73 -8.81
CA LYS A 880 1.22 37.59 -9.74
C LYS A 880 -0.14 37.06 -10.20
N SER A 881 -1.12 36.98 -9.29
CA SER A 881 -2.46 36.53 -9.62
C SER A 881 -3.17 37.52 -10.55
N ARG A 882 -2.95 38.83 -10.37
CA ARG A 882 -3.52 39.87 -11.23
C ARG A 882 -2.90 39.91 -12.62
N GLU A 883 -1.60 39.66 -12.72
CA GLU A 883 -0.88 39.53 -14.00
C GLU A 883 -1.44 38.36 -14.81
N ILE A 884 -1.57 37.18 -14.21
CA ILE A 884 -2.12 35.99 -14.88
C ILE A 884 -3.58 36.21 -15.29
N VAL A 885 -4.40 36.88 -14.47
CA VAL A 885 -5.78 37.24 -14.84
C VAL A 885 -5.81 38.21 -16.03
N SER A 886 -4.91 39.18 -16.10
CA SER A 886 -4.83 40.10 -17.24
C SER A 886 -4.43 39.40 -18.54
N GLU A 887 -3.51 38.43 -18.46
CA GLU A 887 -3.14 37.58 -19.59
C GLU A 887 -4.29 36.67 -20.01
N LEU A 888 -5.02 36.14 -19.05
CA LEU A 888 -6.18 35.29 -19.26
C LEU A 888 -7.31 36.06 -19.97
N GLU A 889 -7.61 37.30 -19.56
CA GLU A 889 -8.57 38.17 -20.27
C GLU A 889 -8.14 38.48 -21.71
N ALA A 890 -6.86 38.80 -21.92
CA ALA A 890 -6.34 39.09 -23.26
C ALA A 890 -6.41 37.86 -24.18
N GLU A 891 -6.17 36.67 -23.65
CA GLU A 891 -6.25 35.43 -24.39
C GLU A 891 -7.69 35.01 -24.68
N TYR A 892 -8.62 35.25 -23.76
CA TYR A 892 -10.05 35.00 -23.99
C TYR A 892 -10.60 35.78 -25.19
N ILE A 893 -10.16 37.02 -25.41
CA ILE A 893 -10.57 37.82 -26.58
C ILE A 893 -10.18 37.13 -27.89
N LYS A 894 -9.00 36.50 -27.94
CA LYS A 894 -8.53 35.75 -29.13
C LYS A 894 -9.32 34.46 -29.31
N VAL A 895 -9.54 33.70 -28.24
CA VAL A 895 -10.33 32.46 -28.26
C VAL A 895 -11.76 32.73 -28.71
N LYS A 896 -12.37 33.80 -28.20
CA LYS A 896 -13.71 34.25 -28.59
C LYS A 896 -13.80 34.62 -30.07
N ALA A 897 -12.79 35.29 -30.61
CA ALA A 897 -12.76 35.66 -32.03
C ALA A 897 -12.69 34.43 -32.95
N GLU A 898 -11.85 33.44 -32.61
CA GLU A 898 -11.72 32.21 -33.41
C GLU A 898 -12.95 31.28 -33.27
N LEU A 899 -13.52 31.13 -32.07
CA LEU A 899 -14.75 30.36 -31.88
C LEU A 899 -15.93 30.97 -32.66
N LYS A 900 -16.08 32.30 -32.66
CA LYS A 900 -17.13 32.98 -33.45
C LYS A 900 -16.91 32.83 -34.95
N LYS A 901 -15.67 32.84 -35.42
CA LYS A 901 -15.34 32.58 -36.82
C LYS A 901 -15.72 31.15 -37.20
N TYR A 902 -15.47 30.18 -36.34
CA TYR A 902 -15.89 28.79 -36.54
C TYR A 902 -17.42 28.63 -36.62
N LEU A 903 -18.18 29.28 -35.73
CA LEU A 903 -19.65 29.29 -35.77
C LEU A 903 -20.18 29.85 -37.09
N ASN A 904 -19.69 31.03 -37.51
CA ASN A 904 -20.11 31.66 -38.76
C ASN A 904 -19.81 30.81 -40.01
N THR A 905 -18.70 30.07 -40.00
CA THR A 905 -18.32 29.19 -41.13
C THR A 905 -19.22 27.95 -41.22
N THR A 906 -19.76 27.51 -40.08
CA THR A 906 -20.62 26.32 -39.98
C THR A 906 -22.08 26.63 -40.33
N GLU A 907 -22.56 27.86 -40.06
CA GLU A 907 -23.89 28.34 -40.51
C GLU A 907 -23.96 28.51 -42.04
N LEU A 908 -22.88 28.96 -42.68
CA LEU A 908 -22.79 29.09 -44.14
C LEU A 908 -22.83 27.74 -44.88
N SER A 909 -22.32 26.65 -44.27
CA SER A 909 -22.35 25.30 -44.88
C SER A 909 -23.69 24.57 -44.73
N ASN A 910 -24.56 25.00 -43.81
CA ASN A 910 -25.90 24.42 -43.63
C ASN A 910 -27.00 25.09 -44.48
N ASN A 911 -26.69 26.23 -45.11
CA ASN A 911 -27.60 26.98 -46.00
C ASN A 911 -27.23 26.87 -47.50
N SER A 912 -26.31 25.97 -47.86
CA SER A 912 -25.85 25.73 -49.25
C SER A 912 -26.41 24.43 -49.82
#